data_AF-A0A933NW24-F1
#
_entry.id   AF-A0A933NW24-F1
#
_cell.length_a   1.000
_cell.length_b   1.000
_cell.length_c   1.000
_cell.angle_alpha   90.00
_cell.angle_beta   90.00
_cell.angle_gamma   90.00
#
_symmetry.space_group_name_H-M   'P 1'
#
loop_
_entity.id
_entity.type
_entity.pdbx_description
1 polymer ?
#
loop_
_entity_poly.entity_id
_entity_poly.type
_entity_poly.pdbx_seq_one_letter_code
_entity_poly.pdbx_strand_id
1 'polypeptide(L)'
;MLRAVLSSAARFLIITGLTWWGLSHAWPVTPVDIHIRWRPDVTDARRVELERRFELTTVTHREGTTWQYRLGRWTPEALRDIVTNPEVDDTYAVDRQRFQPEFPPGQSQRVLACSVAIGILILGLPVAFRRTARWRALWWSDFLTLDSPNRSRAAPGSSTRRVTAAVLLAAALIALAMTSLAGASFWSSVRALAVLYVGGYVAGSLLLARPESAAAGVIRTVAGLMLTSLGFLLSLVGSLPWFAVPVVLVLATVAVRGRAAFAWPANNSVEWRWDGLLAGLLALIVLSPIVVTLFYMAPGPFPPVFYNVDTPYSLEKVHALVTANGFPPPSLGNLGVRRTYHFGTHAMAALVSRGSGLLPHHALFLIVLPLLAAGVVAAAAALARHIAPALPRSLTVPLLLVSVPSLSRPFWQGFGPQLWTAATSNRLAMGGVLDDVGLADVLSNVPQNVGGDFLILGSLAGMAAAPLWGWTLPIFLIGASVIFKTTVGIALVSGFALSEAWRALTAKRAPPSPQLVCVGVLFLATYAAFFLRSFESAFRVQLYPLELIRNIVDAGGLGWLAADVLWLFLPVLVVATARLTDPEARSAPMLIMAIGPLLVMNATRLAHVVQGGGGAGLDWVQISHAVPFLVHGFALSLASRRWTRLGRSRRLGFLLALALALAPIVTVAGRYTSRLIGNPARGYEFVDNRPLAEALAAIPIDGSIIVTNDLRYPADRFGREDRQFQIPALFGHQAFAVNYAYEPVEYRRSLQTLLQSARWSPAILDAAREHHWTHLVIRKDYVHPAPVPLPLMFENAAYAVYSFP
;
A
#
# COMPACT_ATOMS: atom_id res chain seq x y z
N MET A 1 -17.50 -23.45 -24.91
CA MET A 1 -16.75 -22.62 -23.95
C MET A 1 -16.83 -21.15 -24.31
N LEU A 2 -16.43 -20.76 -25.53
CA LEU A 2 -16.53 -19.39 -26.04
C LEU A 2 -17.93 -18.75 -25.83
N ARG A 3 -19.02 -19.45 -26.18
CA ARG A 3 -20.40 -18.96 -25.96
C ARG A 3 -20.72 -18.63 -24.49
N ALA A 4 -20.22 -19.43 -23.53
CA ALA A 4 -20.47 -19.18 -22.10
C ALA A 4 -19.66 -17.99 -21.58
N VAL A 5 -18.41 -17.85 -22.06
CA VAL A 5 -17.56 -16.69 -21.75
C VAL A 5 -18.17 -15.42 -22.33
N LEU A 6 -18.55 -15.43 -23.61
CA LEU A 6 -19.21 -14.30 -24.27
C LEU A 6 -20.53 -13.93 -23.58
N SER A 7 -21.33 -14.92 -23.17
CA SER A 7 -22.58 -14.67 -22.44
C SER A 7 -22.34 -14.04 -21.06
N SER A 8 -21.34 -14.49 -20.29
CA SER A 8 -21.00 -13.88 -19.00
C SER A 8 -20.44 -12.47 -19.17
N ALA A 9 -19.57 -12.25 -20.16
CA ALA A 9 -19.02 -10.94 -20.48
C ALA A 9 -20.12 -9.96 -20.93
N ALA A 10 -21.05 -10.39 -21.80
CA ALA A 10 -22.17 -9.56 -22.22
C ALA A 10 -23.08 -9.18 -21.04
N ARG A 11 -23.42 -10.14 -20.16
CA ARG A 11 -24.18 -9.85 -18.93
C ARG A 11 -23.45 -8.86 -18.02
N PHE A 12 -22.12 -8.99 -17.92
CA PHE A 12 -21.31 -8.08 -17.11
C PHE A 12 -21.40 -6.65 -17.64
N LEU A 13 -21.16 -6.48 -18.94
CA LEU A 13 -21.25 -5.18 -19.59
C LEU A 13 -22.65 -4.58 -19.47
N ILE A 14 -23.71 -5.37 -19.64
CA ILE A 14 -25.10 -4.91 -19.46
C ILE A 14 -25.35 -4.46 -18.03
N ILE A 15 -25.01 -5.27 -17.02
CA ILE A 15 -25.26 -4.94 -15.62
C ILE A 15 -24.44 -3.72 -15.20
N THR A 16 -23.16 -3.68 -15.57
CA THR A 16 -22.29 -2.53 -15.29
C THR A 16 -22.80 -1.28 -16.00
N GLY A 17 -23.25 -1.38 -17.25
CA GLY A 17 -23.83 -0.25 -17.99
C GLY A 17 -25.14 0.26 -17.37
N LEU A 18 -26.04 -0.64 -16.97
CA LEU A 18 -27.29 -0.27 -16.28
C LEU A 18 -27.02 0.33 -14.90
N THR A 19 -26.06 -0.24 -14.16
CA THR A 19 -25.64 0.30 -12.85
C THR A 19 -25.02 1.68 -13.02
N TRP A 20 -24.18 1.87 -14.04
CA TRP A 20 -23.61 3.16 -14.37
C TRP A 20 -24.68 4.18 -14.67
N TRP A 21 -25.63 3.84 -15.53
CA TRP A 21 -26.74 4.71 -15.87
C TRP A 21 -27.59 5.05 -14.63
N GLY A 22 -27.93 4.06 -13.80
CA GLY A 22 -28.68 4.30 -12.56
C GLY A 22 -27.92 5.15 -11.55
N LEU A 23 -26.64 4.84 -11.28
CA LEU A 23 -25.81 5.58 -10.34
C LEU A 23 -25.49 6.99 -10.84
N SER A 24 -25.26 7.20 -12.14
CA SER A 24 -25.04 8.55 -12.67
C SER A 24 -26.25 9.48 -12.49
N HIS A 25 -27.47 8.94 -12.47
CA HIS A 25 -28.70 9.72 -12.24
C HIS A 25 -29.10 9.79 -10.76
N ALA A 26 -28.88 8.72 -9.99
CA ALA A 26 -29.31 8.63 -8.59
C ALA A 26 -28.29 9.21 -7.61
N TRP A 27 -27.00 9.26 -7.99
CA TRP A 27 -25.97 9.80 -7.12
C TRP A 27 -25.97 11.32 -7.24
N PRO A 28 -26.38 12.06 -6.19
CA PRO A 28 -26.42 13.51 -6.26
C PRO A 28 -25.02 14.03 -6.57
N VAL A 29 -24.95 15.06 -7.43
CA VAL A 29 -23.73 15.82 -7.66
C VAL A 29 -23.20 16.21 -6.29
N THR A 30 -21.98 15.77 -5.98
CA THR A 30 -21.43 15.97 -4.64
C THR A 30 -21.25 17.48 -4.48
N PRO A 31 -21.82 18.08 -3.41
CA PRO A 31 -21.62 19.50 -3.20
C PRO A 31 -20.13 19.81 -3.15
N VAL A 32 -19.73 20.91 -3.80
CA VAL A 32 -18.33 21.32 -3.87
C VAL A 32 -18.12 22.40 -2.83
N ASP A 33 -17.13 22.18 -1.95
CA ASP A 33 -16.69 23.22 -1.04
C ASP A 33 -15.80 24.19 -1.84
N ILE A 34 -16.21 25.46 -1.91
CA ILE A 34 -15.45 26.55 -2.56
C ILE A 34 -15.15 27.63 -1.52
N HIS A 35 -14.06 28.37 -1.68
CA HIS A 35 -13.85 29.58 -0.88
C HIS A 35 -14.01 30.79 -1.77
N ILE A 36 -14.70 31.80 -1.24
CA ILE A 36 -14.88 33.07 -1.92
C ILE A 36 -14.33 34.14 -0.99
N ARG A 37 -13.39 34.92 -1.50
CA ARG A 37 -12.94 36.17 -0.90
C ARG A 37 -13.78 37.28 -1.52
N TRP A 38 -14.63 37.88 -0.69
CA TRP A 38 -15.40 39.06 -1.10
C TRP A 38 -14.52 40.29 -1.08
N ARG A 39 -14.84 41.30 -1.89
CA ARG A 39 -14.15 42.58 -1.77
C ARG A 39 -14.40 43.24 -0.41
N PRO A 40 -13.46 44.05 0.10
CA PRO A 40 -13.59 44.72 1.41
C PRO A 40 -14.83 45.60 1.57
N ASP A 41 -15.36 46.13 0.47
CA ASP A 41 -16.55 47.00 0.43
C ASP A 41 -17.89 46.25 0.41
N VAL A 42 -17.88 44.91 0.33
CA VAL A 42 -19.10 44.10 0.35
C VAL A 42 -19.65 44.02 1.78
N THR A 43 -20.78 44.69 2.02
CA THR A 43 -21.48 44.63 3.31
C THR A 43 -22.05 43.23 3.58
N ASP A 44 -22.27 42.89 4.86
CA ASP A 44 -22.86 41.59 5.24
C ASP A 44 -24.23 41.34 4.60
N ALA A 45 -25.07 42.38 4.50
CA ALA A 45 -26.38 42.28 3.85
C ALA A 45 -26.24 41.92 2.37
N ARG A 46 -25.30 42.58 1.68
CA ARG A 46 -25.02 42.33 0.27
C ARG A 46 -24.40 40.95 0.05
N ARG A 47 -23.47 40.54 0.91
CA ARG A 47 -22.90 39.19 0.92
C ARG A 47 -24.00 38.14 1.04
N VAL A 48 -24.94 38.27 1.99
CA VAL A 48 -26.05 37.32 2.17
C VAL A 48 -26.97 37.28 0.94
N GLU A 49 -27.18 38.41 0.26
CA GLU A 49 -27.91 38.44 -1.02
C GLU A 49 -27.19 37.64 -2.11
N LEU A 50 -25.87 37.83 -2.25
CA LEU A 50 -25.04 37.09 -3.19
C LEU A 50 -24.99 35.60 -2.85
N GLU A 51 -24.89 35.25 -1.57
CA GLU A 51 -24.94 33.87 -1.09
C GLU A 51 -26.24 33.18 -1.52
N ARG A 52 -27.39 33.87 -1.38
CA ARG A 52 -28.68 33.35 -1.86
C ARG A 52 -28.72 33.24 -3.38
N ARG A 53 -28.25 34.27 -4.09
CA ARG A 53 -28.24 34.30 -5.57
C ARG A 53 -27.40 33.16 -6.15
N PHE A 54 -26.25 32.87 -5.55
CA PHE A 54 -25.32 31.83 -5.98
C PHE A 54 -25.61 30.46 -5.36
N GLU A 55 -26.72 30.31 -4.64
CA GLU A 55 -27.10 29.07 -3.95
C GLU A 55 -25.98 28.52 -3.04
N LEU A 56 -25.23 29.43 -2.39
CA LEU A 56 -24.16 29.09 -1.46
C LEU A 56 -24.75 28.65 -0.13
N THR A 57 -24.34 27.47 0.33
CA THR A 57 -24.81 26.90 1.60
C THR A 57 -23.64 26.64 2.56
N THR A 58 -23.94 26.33 3.83
CA THR A 58 -22.94 25.94 4.84
C THR A 58 -21.81 26.98 5.00
N VAL A 59 -22.19 28.17 5.44
CA VAL A 59 -21.31 29.33 5.55
C VAL A 59 -20.36 29.16 6.73
N THR A 60 -19.04 29.16 6.48
CA THR A 60 -18.02 29.14 7.53
C THR A 60 -17.03 30.28 7.28
N HIS A 61 -16.98 31.24 8.20
CA HIS A 61 -15.97 32.32 8.16
C HIS A 61 -14.58 31.72 8.33
N ARG A 62 -13.61 32.20 7.53
CA ARG A 62 -12.22 31.74 7.61
C ARG A 62 -11.32 32.85 8.14
N GLU A 63 -11.06 33.86 7.33
CA GLU A 63 -10.19 34.99 7.67
C GLU A 63 -10.53 36.20 6.80
N GLY A 64 -10.44 37.40 7.36
CA GLY A 64 -10.79 38.63 6.65
C GLY A 64 -12.16 38.56 5.97
N THR A 65 -12.20 38.81 4.67
CA THR A 65 -13.40 38.70 3.80
C THR A 65 -13.54 37.35 3.11
N THR A 66 -12.75 36.34 3.52
CA THR A 66 -12.77 35.00 2.93
C THR A 66 -13.73 34.09 3.70
N TRP A 67 -14.67 33.51 2.97
CA TRP A 67 -15.67 32.59 3.49
C TRP A 67 -15.63 31.29 2.73
N GLN A 68 -15.83 30.19 3.43
CA GLN A 68 -16.06 28.88 2.83
C GLN A 68 -17.55 28.66 2.64
N TYR A 69 -17.90 28.19 1.44
CA TYR A 69 -19.24 27.85 1.03
C TYR A 69 -19.28 26.44 0.47
N ARG A 70 -20.47 25.87 0.45
CA ARG A 70 -20.79 24.63 -0.24
C ARG A 70 -21.78 24.91 -1.36
N LEU A 71 -21.36 24.65 -2.60
CA LEU A 71 -22.19 24.75 -3.79
C LEU A 71 -23.03 23.48 -3.92
N GLY A 72 -24.36 23.59 -3.80
CA GLY A 72 -25.26 22.43 -3.83
C GLY A 72 -25.27 21.71 -5.19
N ARG A 73 -25.29 22.48 -6.28
CA ARG A 73 -25.07 22.03 -7.66
C ARG A 73 -24.11 23.02 -8.32
N TRP A 74 -23.07 22.51 -8.97
CA TRP A 74 -22.19 23.33 -9.77
C TRP A 74 -22.40 23.04 -11.24
N THR A 75 -22.42 24.11 -12.04
CA THR A 75 -22.29 24.07 -13.48
C THR A 75 -21.18 25.06 -13.87
N PRO A 76 -20.55 24.89 -15.04
CA PRO A 76 -19.58 25.87 -15.52
C PRO A 76 -20.13 27.28 -15.61
N GLU A 77 -21.42 27.43 -15.92
CA GLU A 77 -22.11 28.71 -15.96
C GLU A 77 -22.26 29.33 -14.57
N ALA A 78 -22.70 28.56 -13.57
CA ALA A 78 -22.86 29.07 -12.21
C ALA A 78 -21.52 29.48 -11.58
N LEU A 79 -20.45 28.70 -11.83
CA LEU A 79 -19.11 29.05 -11.38
C LEU A 79 -18.56 30.25 -12.13
N ARG A 80 -18.84 30.40 -13.42
CA ARG A 80 -18.52 31.63 -14.17
C ARG A 80 -19.21 32.84 -13.58
N ASP A 81 -20.49 32.75 -13.27
CA ASP A 81 -21.25 33.85 -12.66
C ASP A 81 -20.64 34.28 -11.32
N ILE A 82 -20.18 33.33 -10.49
CA ILE A 82 -19.48 33.62 -9.24
C ILE A 82 -18.12 34.26 -9.52
N VAL A 83 -17.28 33.62 -10.34
CA VAL A 83 -15.88 34.01 -10.60
C VAL A 83 -15.77 35.37 -11.28
N THR A 84 -16.75 35.74 -12.10
CA THR A 84 -16.79 37.01 -12.84
C THR A 84 -17.60 38.11 -12.12
N ASN A 85 -18.20 37.82 -10.97
CA ASN A 85 -18.96 38.83 -10.24
C ASN A 85 -17.99 39.90 -9.69
N PRO A 86 -18.26 41.20 -9.93
CA PRO A 86 -17.35 42.28 -9.53
C PRO A 86 -17.18 42.44 -8.01
N GLU A 87 -18.04 41.82 -7.19
CA GLU A 87 -18.00 41.81 -5.73
C GLU A 87 -17.15 40.64 -5.17
N VAL A 88 -16.78 39.68 -6.02
CA VAL A 88 -15.86 38.59 -5.71
C VAL A 88 -14.44 39.01 -6.08
N ASP A 89 -13.60 39.18 -5.07
CA ASP A 89 -12.18 39.49 -5.24
C ASP A 89 -11.43 38.24 -5.69
N ASP A 90 -11.59 37.13 -4.95
CA ASP A 90 -10.97 35.86 -5.30
C ASP A 90 -11.84 34.62 -5.03
N THR A 91 -11.54 33.54 -5.74
CA THR A 91 -12.14 32.23 -5.52
C THR A 91 -11.03 31.18 -5.39
N TYR A 92 -11.10 30.35 -4.35
CA TYR A 92 -10.21 29.20 -4.16
C TYR A 92 -10.97 27.89 -4.42
N ALA A 93 -10.24 26.87 -4.89
CA ALA A 93 -10.76 25.57 -5.33
C ALA A 93 -11.70 25.64 -6.55
N VAL A 94 -11.60 26.72 -7.34
CA VAL A 94 -12.28 26.90 -8.63
C VAL A 94 -11.24 27.30 -9.66
N ASP A 95 -11.15 26.55 -10.76
CA ASP A 95 -10.38 26.94 -11.94
C ASP A 95 -11.08 28.12 -12.62
N ARG A 96 -10.54 29.33 -12.43
CA ARG A 96 -11.14 30.57 -12.95
C ARG A 96 -11.12 30.68 -14.48
N GLN A 97 -10.30 29.88 -15.18
CA GLN A 97 -10.23 29.89 -16.64
C GLN A 97 -11.25 28.94 -17.24
N ARG A 98 -11.38 27.74 -16.65
CA ARG A 98 -12.27 26.70 -17.15
C ARG A 98 -13.65 26.70 -16.46
N PHE A 99 -13.82 27.52 -15.43
CA PHE A 99 -15.03 27.65 -14.62
C PHE A 99 -15.53 26.32 -14.06
N GLN A 100 -14.62 25.51 -13.54
CA GLN A 100 -14.95 24.22 -12.95
C GLN A 100 -14.27 24.11 -11.59
N PRO A 101 -14.80 23.30 -10.65
CA PRO A 101 -14.09 23.04 -9.42
C PRO A 101 -12.68 22.58 -9.76
N GLU A 102 -11.69 23.07 -9.04
CA GLU A 102 -10.30 22.67 -9.25
C GLU A 102 -10.18 21.15 -9.06
N PHE A 103 -11.01 20.56 -8.20
CA PHE A 103 -11.23 19.13 -8.05
C PHE A 103 -12.66 18.78 -8.44
N PRO A 104 -13.00 18.67 -9.74
CA PRO A 104 -14.34 18.23 -10.09
C PRO A 104 -14.47 16.84 -9.46
N PRO A 105 -15.44 16.61 -8.55
CA PRO A 105 -15.65 15.28 -8.00
C PRO A 105 -15.80 14.39 -9.22
N GLY A 106 -14.88 13.44 -9.41
CA GLY A 106 -14.81 12.58 -10.58
C GLY A 106 -16.02 11.66 -10.60
N GLN A 107 -17.22 12.20 -10.74
CA GLN A 107 -18.49 11.52 -10.58
C GLN A 107 -18.56 10.40 -11.60
N SER A 108 -18.13 10.67 -12.83
CA SER A 108 -17.93 9.65 -13.86
C SER A 108 -17.00 8.54 -13.35
N GLN A 109 -15.79 8.85 -12.87
CA GLN A 109 -14.84 7.84 -12.38
C GLN A 109 -15.40 7.03 -11.18
N ARG A 110 -16.08 7.69 -10.24
CA ARG A 110 -16.72 7.06 -9.06
C ARG A 110 -17.87 6.15 -9.48
N VAL A 111 -18.77 6.65 -10.32
CA VAL A 111 -19.87 5.89 -10.90
C VAL A 111 -19.30 4.68 -11.65
N LEU A 112 -18.14 4.80 -12.31
CA LEU A 112 -17.48 3.67 -12.99
C LEU A 112 -17.08 2.60 -12.00
N ALA A 113 -16.31 3.01 -11.00
CA ALA A 113 -15.75 2.11 -10.02
C ALA A 113 -16.86 1.36 -9.29
N CYS A 114 -17.91 2.07 -8.84
CA CYS A 114 -19.07 1.46 -8.20
C CYS A 114 -19.83 0.52 -9.15
N SER A 115 -20.01 0.89 -10.42
CA SER A 115 -20.75 0.09 -11.39
C SER A 115 -20.03 -1.18 -11.81
N VAL A 116 -18.70 -1.12 -11.92
CA VAL A 116 -17.84 -2.29 -12.13
C VAL A 116 -17.92 -3.21 -10.92
N ALA A 117 -17.78 -2.68 -9.70
CA ALA A 117 -17.86 -3.46 -8.47
C ALA A 117 -19.22 -4.16 -8.31
N ILE A 118 -20.32 -3.44 -8.55
CA ILE A 118 -21.69 -3.98 -8.52
C ILE A 118 -21.89 -5.01 -9.63
N GLY A 119 -21.40 -4.77 -10.84
CA GLY A 119 -21.44 -5.75 -11.93
C GLY A 119 -20.76 -7.08 -11.56
N ILE A 120 -19.61 -7.02 -10.89
CA ILE A 120 -18.90 -8.19 -10.37
C ILE A 120 -19.75 -8.91 -9.31
N LEU A 121 -20.31 -8.17 -8.35
CA LEU A 121 -21.16 -8.72 -7.27
C LEU A 121 -22.41 -9.40 -7.81
N ILE A 122 -23.18 -8.73 -8.68
CA ILE A 122 -24.44 -9.23 -9.23
C ILE A 122 -24.22 -10.45 -10.13
N LEU A 123 -23.09 -10.57 -10.82
CA LEU A 123 -22.79 -11.79 -11.57
C LEU A 123 -22.27 -12.93 -10.70
N GLY A 124 -21.54 -12.62 -9.64
CA GLY A 124 -21.04 -13.62 -8.69
C GLY A 124 -22.13 -14.24 -7.83
N LEU A 125 -23.08 -13.43 -7.34
CA LEU A 125 -24.09 -13.82 -6.35
C LEU A 125 -25.08 -14.91 -6.83
N PRO A 126 -25.72 -14.84 -8.02
CA PRO A 126 -26.69 -15.84 -8.47
C PRO A 126 -26.09 -17.22 -8.74
N VAL A 127 -24.82 -17.27 -9.17
CA VAL A 127 -24.07 -18.52 -9.33
C VAL A 127 -23.86 -19.20 -7.96
N ALA A 128 -23.63 -18.39 -6.92
CA ALA A 128 -23.55 -18.89 -5.54
C ALA A 128 -24.94 -19.30 -5.00
N PHE A 129 -26.00 -18.52 -5.27
CA PHE A 129 -27.35 -18.74 -4.72
C PHE A 129 -28.15 -19.90 -5.35
N ARG A 130 -28.02 -20.18 -6.65
CA ARG A 130 -28.77 -21.30 -7.27
C ARG A 130 -28.38 -22.69 -6.75
N ARG A 131 -27.24 -22.83 -6.08
CA ARG A 131 -26.82 -24.09 -5.43
C ARG A 131 -27.27 -24.22 -3.98
N THR A 132 -27.73 -23.14 -3.33
CA THR A 132 -27.94 -23.10 -1.87
C THR A 132 -29.40 -23.21 -1.43
N ALA A 133 -30.38 -23.14 -2.34
CA ALA A 133 -31.80 -23.30 -1.99
C ALA A 133 -32.14 -24.66 -1.32
N ARG A 134 -31.28 -25.69 -1.46
CA ARG A 134 -31.40 -26.98 -0.76
C ARG A 134 -30.84 -27.01 0.68
N TRP A 135 -30.24 -25.93 1.18
CA TRP A 135 -29.38 -25.98 2.39
C TRP A 135 -29.82 -25.11 3.59
N ARG A 136 -30.93 -24.36 3.49
CA ARG A 136 -31.42 -23.50 4.59
C ARG A 136 -31.75 -24.26 5.89
N ALA A 137 -32.03 -25.56 5.83
CA ALA A 137 -32.31 -26.39 7.01
C ALA A 137 -31.05 -26.88 7.77
N LEU A 138 -29.86 -26.83 7.16
CA LEU A 138 -28.60 -27.36 7.75
C LEU A 138 -27.77 -26.31 8.52
N TRP A 139 -28.12 -25.03 8.39
CA TRP A 139 -27.24 -23.92 8.82
C TRP A 139 -27.14 -23.76 10.33
N TRP A 140 -28.23 -24.02 11.08
CA TRP A 140 -28.23 -23.90 12.54
C TRP A 140 -27.72 -25.17 13.24
N SER A 141 -27.93 -26.35 12.66
CA SER A 141 -27.42 -27.60 13.22
C SER A 141 -25.90 -27.70 13.02
N ASP A 142 -25.37 -27.52 11.80
CA ASP A 142 -23.95 -27.73 11.50
C ASP A 142 -23.02 -26.73 12.20
N PHE A 143 -23.52 -25.51 12.48
CA PHE A 143 -22.75 -24.49 13.21
C PHE A 143 -22.53 -24.85 14.69
N LEU A 144 -23.42 -25.68 15.26
CA LEU A 144 -23.35 -26.12 16.65
C LEU A 144 -22.92 -27.59 16.80
N THR A 145 -23.17 -28.46 15.83
CA THR A 145 -22.88 -29.90 15.93
C THR A 145 -21.51 -30.31 15.41
N LEU A 146 -20.82 -29.52 14.57
CA LEU A 146 -19.39 -29.68 14.18
C LEU A 146 -18.89 -31.15 14.11
N ASP A 147 -19.62 -32.02 13.43
CA ASP A 147 -19.11 -33.36 13.10
C ASP A 147 -17.89 -33.22 12.17
N SER A 148 -16.87 -34.05 12.41
CA SER A 148 -15.58 -33.90 11.75
C SER A 148 -15.72 -34.00 10.21
N PRO A 149 -15.04 -33.13 9.43
CA PRO A 149 -15.22 -33.02 7.98
C PRO A 149 -14.60 -34.16 7.17
N ASN A 150 -14.48 -35.38 7.73
CA ASN A 150 -13.86 -36.52 7.07
C ASN A 150 -14.68 -37.15 5.92
N ARG A 151 -15.68 -36.44 5.38
CA ARG A 151 -16.43 -36.91 4.20
C ARG A 151 -15.51 -36.96 2.98
N SER A 152 -15.57 -38.11 2.31
CA SER A 152 -14.73 -38.55 1.21
C SER A 152 -14.48 -37.49 0.12
N ARG A 153 -13.20 -37.26 -0.19
CA ARG A 153 -12.74 -36.44 -1.32
C ARG A 153 -13.18 -37.09 -2.64
N ALA A 154 -14.37 -36.80 -3.10
CA ALA A 154 -14.75 -37.10 -4.48
C ALA A 154 -13.83 -36.34 -5.44
N ALA A 155 -13.39 -37.01 -6.52
CA ALA A 155 -12.49 -36.41 -7.50
C ALA A 155 -13.11 -35.12 -8.09
N PRO A 156 -12.32 -34.05 -8.27
CA PRO A 156 -12.84 -32.77 -8.75
C PRO A 156 -13.38 -32.90 -10.18
N GLY A 157 -14.69 -32.71 -10.37
CA GLY A 157 -15.34 -32.76 -11.67
C GLY A 157 -14.91 -31.62 -12.62
N SER A 158 -15.07 -31.84 -13.93
CA SER A 158 -14.70 -30.95 -15.05
C SER A 158 -15.29 -29.52 -14.98
N SER A 159 -16.35 -29.31 -14.19
CA SER A 159 -17.00 -28.01 -13.96
C SER A 159 -16.08 -26.98 -13.29
N THR A 160 -15.10 -27.40 -12.50
CA THR A 160 -14.26 -26.50 -11.68
C THR A 160 -13.27 -25.70 -12.52
N ARG A 161 -12.65 -26.33 -13.54
CA ARG A 161 -11.70 -25.67 -14.45
C ARG A 161 -12.32 -24.49 -15.21
N ARG A 162 -13.60 -24.59 -15.58
CA ARG A 162 -14.31 -23.53 -16.31
C ARG A 162 -14.49 -22.26 -15.46
N VAL A 163 -14.75 -22.41 -14.16
CA VAL A 163 -14.94 -21.29 -13.24
C VAL A 163 -13.64 -20.54 -13.03
N THR A 164 -12.53 -21.24 -12.77
CA THR A 164 -11.22 -20.60 -12.59
C THR A 164 -10.76 -19.86 -13.84
N ALA A 165 -10.93 -20.46 -15.03
CA ALA A 165 -10.63 -19.79 -16.28
C ALA A 165 -11.46 -18.50 -16.44
N ALA A 166 -12.75 -18.54 -16.08
CA ALA A 166 -13.61 -17.35 -16.11
C ALA A 166 -13.18 -16.27 -15.11
N VAL A 167 -12.79 -16.64 -13.89
CA VAL A 167 -12.30 -15.69 -12.87
C VAL A 167 -10.99 -15.04 -13.30
N LEU A 168 -10.03 -15.82 -13.83
CA LEU A 168 -8.77 -15.28 -14.32
C LEU A 168 -8.96 -14.40 -15.56
N LEU A 169 -9.86 -14.78 -16.46
CA LEU A 169 -10.22 -13.94 -17.59
C LEU A 169 -10.89 -12.64 -17.13
N ALA A 170 -11.80 -12.70 -16.15
CA ALA A 170 -12.43 -11.50 -15.60
C ALA A 170 -11.39 -10.59 -14.94
N ALA A 171 -10.46 -11.14 -14.16
CA ALA A 171 -9.36 -10.36 -13.57
C ALA A 171 -8.48 -9.71 -14.64
N ALA A 172 -8.14 -10.42 -15.71
CA ALA A 172 -7.39 -9.88 -16.83
C ALA A 172 -8.16 -8.76 -17.55
N LEU A 173 -9.46 -8.95 -17.80
CA LEU A 173 -10.32 -7.93 -18.41
C LEU A 173 -10.48 -6.68 -17.53
N ILE A 174 -10.60 -6.86 -16.21
CA ILE A 174 -10.63 -5.74 -15.26
C ILE A 174 -9.30 -4.98 -15.29
N ALA A 175 -8.16 -5.69 -15.28
CA ALA A 175 -6.85 -5.05 -15.38
C ALA A 175 -6.67 -4.28 -16.70
N LEU A 176 -7.11 -4.84 -17.83
CA LEU A 176 -7.11 -4.17 -19.13
C LEU A 176 -8.02 -2.93 -19.12
N ALA A 177 -9.21 -3.03 -18.54
CA ALA A 177 -10.14 -1.91 -18.43
C ALA A 177 -9.57 -0.79 -17.54
N MET A 178 -9.03 -1.12 -16.37
CA MET A 178 -8.46 -0.15 -15.43
C MET A 178 -7.26 0.57 -16.04
N THR A 179 -6.35 -0.15 -16.71
CA THR A 179 -5.20 0.46 -17.39
C THR A 179 -5.62 1.33 -18.56
N SER A 180 -6.60 0.90 -19.36
CA SER A 180 -7.14 1.74 -20.43
C SER A 180 -7.81 3.01 -19.90
N LEU A 181 -8.56 2.93 -18.79
CA LEU A 181 -9.19 4.08 -18.14
C LEU A 181 -8.18 5.06 -17.57
N ALA A 182 -7.01 4.56 -17.16
CA ALA A 182 -5.90 5.40 -16.73
C ALA A 182 -5.16 6.06 -17.91
N GLY A 183 -5.50 5.74 -19.16
CA GLY A 183 -4.84 6.30 -20.35
C GLY A 183 -3.66 5.47 -20.85
N ALA A 184 -3.47 4.24 -20.37
CA ALA A 184 -2.50 3.32 -20.95
C ALA A 184 -2.98 2.79 -22.31
N SER A 185 -2.05 2.59 -23.25
CA SER A 185 -2.37 1.91 -24.50
C SER A 185 -2.75 0.45 -24.24
N PHE A 186 -3.70 -0.07 -25.04
CA PHE A 186 -4.11 -1.48 -24.98
C PHE A 186 -2.91 -2.45 -25.05
N TRP A 187 -1.95 -2.17 -25.94
CA TRP A 187 -0.76 -3.02 -26.12
C TRP A 187 0.19 -2.97 -24.92
N SER A 188 0.37 -1.81 -24.29
CA SER A 188 1.15 -1.73 -23.04
C SER A 188 0.48 -2.57 -21.94
N SER A 189 -0.84 -2.52 -21.83
CA SER A 189 -1.57 -3.36 -20.86
C SER A 189 -1.45 -4.85 -21.13
N VAL A 190 -1.55 -5.29 -22.40
CA VAL A 190 -1.35 -6.70 -22.80
C VAL A 190 0.08 -7.15 -22.49
N ARG A 191 1.10 -6.34 -22.82
CA ARG A 191 2.50 -6.65 -22.50
C ARG A 191 2.73 -6.71 -20.99
N ALA A 192 2.09 -5.85 -20.20
CA ALA A 192 2.17 -5.92 -18.74
C ALA A 192 1.61 -7.25 -18.20
N LEU A 193 0.47 -7.72 -18.71
CA LEU A 193 -0.05 -9.04 -18.38
C LEU A 193 0.89 -10.17 -18.81
N ALA A 194 1.57 -10.04 -19.95
CA ALA A 194 2.57 -10.99 -20.39
C ALA A 194 3.79 -11.03 -19.45
N VAL A 195 4.29 -9.87 -19.02
CA VAL A 195 5.36 -9.76 -18.00
C VAL A 195 4.93 -10.41 -16.69
N LEU A 196 3.71 -10.16 -16.22
CA LEU A 196 3.17 -10.82 -15.02
C LEU A 196 3.06 -12.33 -15.18
N TYR A 197 2.63 -12.81 -16.33
CA TYR A 197 2.50 -14.24 -16.57
C TYR A 197 3.87 -14.92 -16.66
N VAL A 198 4.77 -14.40 -17.48
CA VAL A 198 6.09 -15.02 -17.73
C VAL A 198 7.04 -14.77 -16.56
N GLY A 199 7.23 -13.51 -16.18
CA GLY A 199 8.12 -13.13 -15.09
C GLY A 199 7.54 -13.45 -13.70
N GLY A 200 6.22 -13.32 -13.53
CA GLY A 200 5.55 -13.70 -12.29
C GLY A 200 5.23 -15.18 -12.21
N TYR A 201 4.22 -15.64 -12.96
CA TYR A 201 3.66 -16.98 -12.76
C TYR A 201 4.58 -18.11 -13.22
N VAL A 202 5.19 -18.01 -14.41
CA VAL A 202 6.08 -19.04 -14.94
C VAL A 202 7.32 -19.13 -14.07
N ALA A 203 8.11 -18.05 -13.94
CA ALA A 203 9.32 -18.04 -13.11
C ALA A 203 9.05 -18.44 -11.64
N GLY A 204 7.89 -18.08 -11.10
CA GLY A 204 7.43 -18.50 -9.78
C GLY A 204 7.35 -20.02 -9.58
N SER A 205 7.32 -20.85 -10.63
CA SER A 205 7.39 -22.32 -10.49
C SER A 205 8.74 -22.84 -10.00
N LEU A 206 9.81 -22.05 -10.07
CA LEU A 206 11.05 -22.39 -9.38
C LEU A 206 10.82 -22.44 -7.86
N LEU A 207 10.03 -21.50 -7.35
CA LEU A 207 9.72 -21.36 -5.93
C LEU A 207 8.55 -22.25 -5.49
N LEU A 208 7.52 -22.38 -6.31
CA LEU A 208 6.30 -23.14 -6.03
C LEU A 208 5.82 -23.91 -7.28
N ALA A 209 6.26 -25.16 -7.41
CA ALA A 209 6.11 -25.93 -8.65
C ALA A 209 4.65 -26.19 -9.07
N ARG A 210 3.79 -26.60 -8.14
CA ARG A 210 2.39 -26.95 -8.44
C ARG A 210 1.45 -26.26 -7.44
N PRO A 211 0.79 -25.16 -7.82
CA PRO A 211 -0.15 -24.51 -6.93
C PRO A 211 -1.36 -25.43 -6.70
N GLU A 212 -1.69 -25.72 -5.46
CA GLU A 212 -2.85 -26.56 -5.14
C GLU A 212 -4.18 -25.79 -5.15
N SER A 213 -4.12 -24.45 -5.12
CA SER A 213 -5.31 -23.59 -5.09
C SER A 213 -5.07 -22.24 -5.76
N ALA A 214 -6.13 -21.48 -6.01
CA ALA A 214 -6.03 -20.13 -6.58
C ALA A 214 -5.12 -19.20 -5.74
N ALA A 215 -5.24 -19.27 -4.41
CA ALA A 215 -4.37 -18.52 -3.50
C ALA A 215 -2.88 -18.88 -3.69
N ALA A 216 -2.56 -20.17 -3.77
CA ALA A 216 -1.19 -20.63 -4.08
C ALA A 216 -0.72 -20.15 -5.47
N GLY A 217 -1.63 -20.06 -6.45
CA GLY A 217 -1.35 -19.49 -7.76
C GLY A 217 -1.00 -18.01 -7.70
N VAL A 218 -1.73 -17.20 -6.92
CA VAL A 218 -1.42 -15.78 -6.71
C VAL A 218 -0.09 -15.61 -5.97
N ILE A 219 0.14 -16.36 -4.88
CA ILE A 219 1.41 -16.36 -4.14
C ILE A 219 2.58 -16.68 -5.09
N ARG A 220 2.40 -17.69 -5.95
CA ARG A 220 3.36 -18.05 -6.98
C ARG A 220 3.65 -16.90 -7.93
N THR A 221 2.62 -16.22 -8.45
CA THR A 221 2.80 -15.06 -9.35
C THR A 221 3.58 -13.94 -8.67
N VAL A 222 3.21 -13.57 -7.44
CA VAL A 222 3.84 -12.48 -6.71
C VAL A 222 5.29 -12.82 -6.38
N ALA A 223 5.54 -14.01 -5.81
CA ALA A 223 6.89 -14.45 -5.46
C ALA A 223 7.80 -14.62 -6.68
N GLY A 224 7.25 -15.08 -7.82
CA GLY A 224 7.99 -15.11 -9.07
C GLY A 224 8.33 -13.73 -9.59
N LEU A 225 7.41 -12.76 -9.48
CA LEU A 225 7.67 -11.38 -9.92
C LEU A 225 8.75 -10.74 -9.04
N MET A 226 8.75 -11.03 -7.73
CA MET A 226 9.82 -10.66 -6.80
C MET A 226 11.16 -11.30 -7.22
N LEU A 227 11.17 -12.59 -7.57
CA LEU A 227 12.37 -13.29 -8.05
C LEU A 227 12.92 -12.67 -9.34
N THR A 228 12.08 -12.37 -10.32
CA THR A 228 12.54 -11.72 -11.55
C THR A 228 12.95 -10.27 -11.33
N SER A 229 12.36 -9.58 -10.36
CA SER A 229 12.77 -8.21 -9.99
C SER A 229 14.13 -8.20 -9.29
N LEU A 230 14.41 -9.22 -8.47
CA LEU A 230 15.75 -9.46 -7.93
C LEU A 230 16.75 -9.71 -9.07
N GLY A 231 16.38 -10.51 -10.07
CA GLY A 231 17.18 -10.70 -11.28
C GLY A 231 17.41 -9.39 -12.06
N PHE A 232 16.39 -8.57 -12.22
CA PHE A 232 16.50 -7.25 -12.84
C PHE A 232 17.53 -6.37 -12.09
N LEU A 233 17.44 -6.29 -10.76
CA LEU A 233 18.41 -5.56 -9.96
C LEU A 233 19.83 -6.15 -10.05
N LEU A 234 19.97 -7.48 -10.05
CA LEU A 234 21.27 -8.13 -10.26
C LEU A 234 21.87 -7.82 -11.64
N SER A 235 21.03 -7.67 -12.67
CA SER A 235 21.47 -7.26 -14.00
C SER A 235 22.05 -5.84 -13.94
N LEU A 236 21.40 -4.93 -13.23
CA LEU A 236 21.90 -3.56 -13.04
C LEU A 236 23.18 -3.51 -12.18
N VAL A 237 23.30 -4.33 -11.14
CA VAL A 237 24.53 -4.45 -10.34
C VAL A 237 25.70 -4.96 -11.18
N GLY A 238 25.44 -5.88 -12.11
CA GLY A 238 26.43 -6.43 -13.02
C GLY A 238 26.67 -5.59 -14.28
N SER A 239 26.02 -4.42 -14.42
CA SER A 239 26.03 -3.60 -15.65
C SER A 239 25.65 -4.41 -16.91
N LEU A 240 24.79 -5.41 -16.75
CA LEU A 240 24.23 -6.23 -17.83
C LEU A 240 22.97 -5.55 -18.39
N PRO A 241 22.52 -5.92 -19.61
CA PRO A 241 21.20 -5.54 -20.07
C PRO A 241 20.14 -5.90 -19.02
N TRP A 242 19.26 -4.96 -18.70
CA TRP A 242 18.33 -5.08 -17.56
C TRP A 242 17.45 -6.35 -17.56
N PHE A 243 17.23 -6.92 -18.75
CA PHE A 243 16.44 -8.14 -18.95
C PHE A 243 17.25 -9.44 -18.88
N ALA A 244 18.59 -9.39 -18.83
CA ALA A 244 19.45 -10.56 -18.97
C ALA A 244 19.17 -11.63 -17.92
N VAL A 245 19.29 -11.31 -16.62
CA VAL A 245 19.03 -12.29 -15.55
C VAL A 245 17.54 -12.68 -15.47
N PRO A 246 16.54 -11.77 -15.60
CA PRO A 246 15.13 -12.16 -15.72
C PRO A 246 14.86 -13.21 -16.81
N VAL A 247 15.44 -13.04 -18.00
CA VAL A 247 15.30 -14.00 -19.11
C VAL A 247 15.95 -15.34 -18.76
N VAL A 248 17.16 -15.32 -18.20
CA VAL A 248 17.84 -16.55 -17.75
C VAL A 248 17.00 -17.30 -16.71
N LEU A 249 16.38 -16.60 -15.76
CA LEU A 249 15.50 -17.22 -14.77
C LEU A 249 14.29 -17.89 -15.41
N VAL A 250 13.65 -17.25 -16.39
CA VAL A 250 12.51 -17.82 -17.13
C VAL A 250 12.95 -19.04 -17.95
N LEU A 251 14.08 -18.96 -18.66
CA LEU A 251 14.60 -20.09 -19.43
C LEU A 251 14.97 -21.27 -18.52
N ALA A 252 15.67 -21.01 -17.42
CA ALA A 252 16.01 -22.02 -16.42
C ALA A 252 14.74 -22.65 -15.82
N THR A 253 13.70 -21.86 -15.59
CA THR A 253 12.40 -22.35 -15.15
C THR A 253 11.80 -23.33 -16.13
N VAL A 254 11.75 -22.97 -17.42
CA VAL A 254 11.20 -23.84 -18.46
C VAL A 254 12.04 -25.10 -18.61
N ALA A 255 13.36 -25.00 -18.53
CA ALA A 255 14.27 -26.15 -18.60
C ALA A 255 14.08 -27.12 -17.42
N VAL A 256 13.99 -26.61 -16.19
CA VAL A 256 13.90 -27.42 -14.96
C VAL A 256 12.49 -27.99 -14.74
N ARG A 257 11.45 -27.21 -15.06
CA ARG A 257 10.05 -27.58 -14.75
C ARG A 257 9.28 -28.10 -15.97
N GLY A 258 9.75 -27.83 -17.18
CA GLY A 258 9.06 -28.20 -18.43
C GLY A 258 7.60 -27.74 -18.43
N ARG A 259 6.68 -28.65 -18.77
CA ARG A 259 5.24 -28.37 -18.78
C ARG A 259 4.67 -27.97 -17.41
N ALA A 260 5.32 -28.37 -16.31
CA ALA A 260 4.86 -28.00 -14.96
C ALA A 260 5.04 -26.50 -14.69
N ALA A 261 5.94 -25.81 -15.42
CA ALA A 261 6.07 -24.35 -15.36
C ALA A 261 4.78 -23.62 -15.76
N PHE A 262 3.90 -24.26 -16.52
CA PHE A 262 2.63 -23.70 -16.99
C PHE A 262 1.42 -24.36 -16.30
N ALA A 263 1.65 -25.21 -15.29
CA ALA A 263 0.61 -25.96 -14.62
C ALA A 263 -0.34 -25.01 -13.86
N TRP A 264 -1.62 -25.07 -14.23
CA TRP A 264 -2.69 -24.37 -13.56
C TRP A 264 -2.92 -24.92 -12.15
N PRO A 265 -3.54 -24.15 -11.23
CA PRO A 265 -3.80 -24.66 -9.90
C PRO A 265 -4.63 -25.94 -9.92
N ALA A 266 -4.20 -26.96 -9.17
CA ALA A 266 -4.73 -28.31 -9.26
C ALA A 266 -6.15 -28.45 -8.69
N ASN A 267 -6.41 -27.79 -7.55
CA ASN A 267 -7.71 -27.82 -6.89
C ASN A 267 -8.42 -26.47 -7.09
N ASN A 268 -9.23 -26.45 -8.14
CA ASN A 268 -9.93 -25.25 -8.61
C ASN A 268 -11.40 -25.21 -8.19
N SER A 269 -11.85 -26.12 -7.31
CA SER A 269 -13.12 -25.95 -6.63
C SER A 269 -13.01 -24.74 -5.70
N VAL A 270 -13.44 -23.58 -6.21
CA VAL A 270 -13.92 -22.51 -5.33
C VAL A 270 -15.14 -23.09 -4.63
N GLU A 271 -14.92 -23.68 -3.46
CA GLU A 271 -16.02 -24.07 -2.59
C GLU A 271 -16.66 -22.79 -2.09
N TRP A 272 -17.83 -22.49 -2.64
CA TRP A 272 -18.67 -21.37 -2.21
C TRP A 272 -19.26 -21.69 -0.85
N ARG A 273 -18.45 -21.47 0.18
CA ARG A 273 -18.88 -21.52 1.57
C ARG A 273 -19.14 -20.09 2.04
N TRP A 274 -20.19 -19.90 2.83
CA TRP A 274 -20.54 -18.59 3.39
C TRP A 274 -19.39 -17.97 4.21
N ASP A 275 -18.63 -18.79 4.94
CA ASP A 275 -17.46 -18.32 5.68
C ASP A 275 -16.36 -17.79 4.76
N GLY A 276 -16.14 -18.43 3.61
CA GLY A 276 -15.19 -17.96 2.60
C GLY A 276 -15.65 -16.68 1.88
N LEU A 277 -16.94 -16.57 1.57
CA LEU A 277 -17.54 -15.36 1.00
C LEU A 277 -17.42 -14.17 1.96
N LEU A 278 -17.79 -14.36 3.22
CA LEU A 278 -17.69 -13.33 4.24
C LEU A 278 -16.23 -12.95 4.50
N ALA A 279 -15.30 -13.91 4.50
CA ALA A 279 -13.87 -13.63 4.57
C ALA A 279 -13.40 -12.73 3.41
N GLY A 280 -13.83 -13.03 2.19
CA GLY A 280 -13.52 -12.22 1.01
C GLY A 280 -14.09 -10.81 1.09
N LEU A 281 -15.33 -10.65 1.56
CA LEU A 281 -15.96 -9.34 1.76
C LEU A 281 -15.23 -8.52 2.82
N LEU A 282 -14.90 -9.11 3.97
CA LEU A 282 -14.17 -8.43 5.04
C LEU A 282 -12.74 -8.06 4.61
N ALA A 283 -12.05 -8.96 3.90
CA ALA A 283 -10.74 -8.65 3.31
C ALA A 283 -10.83 -7.49 2.32
N LEU A 284 -11.88 -7.44 1.49
CA LEU A 284 -12.12 -6.34 0.57
C LEU A 284 -12.36 -5.03 1.32
N ILE A 285 -13.14 -5.03 2.40
CA ILE A 285 -13.37 -3.83 3.22
C ILE A 285 -12.04 -3.35 3.81
N VAL A 286 -11.25 -4.25 4.42
CA VAL A 286 -9.95 -3.91 5.01
C VAL A 286 -9.00 -3.31 3.97
N LEU A 287 -8.91 -3.88 2.76
CA LEU A 287 -8.00 -3.40 1.72
C LEU A 287 -8.56 -2.28 0.84
N SER A 288 -9.84 -1.94 0.99
CA SER A 288 -10.50 -0.96 0.12
C SER A 288 -9.86 0.44 0.15
N PRO A 289 -9.32 0.97 1.27
CA PRO A 289 -8.65 2.26 1.23
C PRO A 289 -7.40 2.25 0.34
N ILE A 290 -6.64 1.16 0.37
CA ILE A 290 -5.47 0.97 -0.49
C ILE A 290 -5.95 0.99 -1.94
N VAL A 291 -6.89 0.13 -2.31
CA VAL A 291 -7.39 0.04 -3.70
C VAL A 291 -7.96 1.38 -4.22
N VAL A 292 -8.72 2.10 -3.38
CA VAL A 292 -9.32 3.39 -3.77
C VAL A 292 -8.25 4.47 -3.97
N THR A 293 -7.27 4.57 -3.07
CA THR A 293 -6.18 5.55 -3.25
C THR A 293 -5.35 5.24 -4.49
N LEU A 294 -5.02 3.97 -4.76
CA LEU A 294 -4.33 3.56 -5.98
C LEU A 294 -5.09 3.96 -7.24
N PHE A 295 -6.41 3.81 -7.23
CA PHE A 295 -7.26 4.19 -8.36
C PHE A 295 -7.23 5.69 -8.65
N TYR A 296 -7.14 6.54 -7.62
CA TYR A 296 -7.04 7.99 -7.79
C TYR A 296 -5.64 8.47 -8.22
N MET A 297 -4.57 7.76 -7.83
CA MET A 297 -3.19 8.11 -8.20
C MET A 297 -2.79 7.60 -9.58
N ALA A 298 -3.56 6.67 -10.16
CA ALA A 298 -3.23 6.04 -11.43
C ALA A 298 -3.47 6.88 -12.71
N PRO A 299 -4.55 7.64 -12.89
CA PRO A 299 -4.94 8.11 -14.23
C PRO A 299 -4.01 9.19 -14.81
N GLY A 300 -3.91 9.23 -16.14
CA GLY A 300 -3.29 10.33 -16.87
C GLY A 300 -1.78 10.15 -17.10
N PRO A 301 -1.13 11.16 -17.72
CA PRO A 301 0.30 11.11 -18.01
C PRO A 301 1.20 11.25 -16.76
N PHE A 302 0.63 11.68 -15.64
CA PHE A 302 1.26 11.78 -14.32
C PHE A 302 0.20 11.47 -13.25
N PRO A 303 0.58 11.08 -12.02
CA PRO A 303 -0.39 10.87 -10.93
C PRO A 303 -1.02 12.22 -10.51
N PRO A 304 -2.34 12.43 -10.70
CA PRO A 304 -2.97 13.74 -10.51
C PRO A 304 -3.01 14.13 -9.04
N VAL A 305 -3.03 13.14 -8.15
CA VAL A 305 -2.99 13.33 -6.71
C VAL A 305 -2.01 12.33 -6.10
N PHE A 306 -1.53 12.62 -4.90
CA PHE A 306 -0.87 11.65 -4.03
C PHE A 306 -1.64 11.46 -2.74
N TYR A 307 -1.52 10.25 -2.20
CA TYR A 307 -1.89 9.88 -0.84
C TYR A 307 -0.69 9.27 -0.18
N ASN A 308 -0.43 9.65 1.07
CA ASN A 308 0.76 9.29 1.80
C ASN A 308 2.06 9.86 1.19
N VAL A 309 2.89 10.46 2.03
CA VAL A 309 4.13 11.14 1.69
C VAL A 309 5.21 10.19 1.13
N ASP A 310 5.18 8.91 1.50
CA ASP A 310 6.15 7.92 1.02
C ASP A 310 5.85 7.45 -0.42
N THR A 311 4.64 7.73 -0.91
CA THR A 311 4.22 7.34 -2.26
C THR A 311 5.01 8.07 -3.35
N PRO A 312 5.10 9.42 -3.37
CA PRO A 312 5.93 10.12 -4.36
C PRO A 312 7.41 9.72 -4.25
N TYR A 313 7.94 9.58 -3.03
CA TYR A 313 9.32 9.08 -2.83
C TYR A 313 9.52 7.71 -3.50
N SER A 314 8.57 6.80 -3.33
CA SER A 314 8.62 5.48 -3.98
C SER A 314 8.58 5.59 -5.50
N LEU A 315 7.74 6.47 -6.03
CA LEU A 315 7.58 6.65 -7.47
C LEU A 315 8.82 7.27 -8.12
N GLU A 316 9.48 8.23 -7.47
CA GLU A 316 10.81 8.73 -7.89
C GLU A 316 11.78 7.56 -8.10
N LYS A 317 11.85 6.61 -7.15
CA LYS A 317 12.76 5.46 -7.27
C LYS A 317 12.37 4.53 -8.42
N VAL A 318 11.08 4.41 -8.75
CA VAL A 318 10.63 3.69 -9.94
C VAL A 318 11.10 4.40 -11.22
N HIS A 319 10.91 5.73 -11.33
CA HIS A 319 11.41 6.50 -12.48
C HIS A 319 12.92 6.30 -12.68
N ALA A 320 13.70 6.43 -11.60
CA ALA A 320 15.14 6.23 -11.64
C ALA A 320 15.53 4.81 -12.11
N LEU A 321 14.83 3.77 -11.64
CA LEU A 321 15.10 2.38 -12.07
C LEU A 321 14.66 2.09 -13.52
N VAL A 322 13.64 2.77 -14.02
CA VAL A 322 13.16 2.61 -15.41
C VAL A 322 14.18 3.14 -16.42
N THR A 323 14.96 4.15 -16.08
CA THR A 323 15.99 4.72 -16.96
C THR A 323 17.40 4.18 -16.65
N ALA A 324 17.61 3.55 -15.49
CA ALA A 324 18.92 3.08 -15.07
C ALA A 324 19.54 1.99 -15.95
N ASN A 325 20.86 2.09 -16.12
CA ASN A 325 21.73 1.05 -16.68
C ASN A 325 22.70 0.46 -15.63
N GLY A 326 22.63 0.94 -14.39
CA GLY A 326 23.48 0.51 -13.28
C GLY A 326 22.75 0.60 -11.95
N PHE A 327 23.32 -0.02 -10.91
CA PHE A 327 22.81 0.03 -9.54
C PHE A 327 23.86 0.63 -8.58
N PRO A 328 23.48 1.51 -7.63
CA PRO A 328 22.14 2.11 -7.48
C PRO A 328 21.77 2.97 -8.69
N PRO A 329 20.47 3.20 -8.98
CA PRO A 329 20.08 3.96 -10.15
C PRO A 329 20.59 5.41 -10.03
N PRO A 330 21.16 5.99 -11.11
CA PRO A 330 21.64 7.37 -11.08
C PRO A 330 20.45 8.32 -10.90
N SER A 331 20.42 9.03 -9.78
CA SER A 331 19.52 10.16 -9.56
C SER A 331 20.18 11.14 -8.62
N LEU A 332 19.85 12.43 -8.73
CA LEU A 332 20.32 13.44 -7.76
C LEU A 332 19.85 13.12 -6.34
N GLY A 333 18.68 12.47 -6.21
CA GLY A 333 18.19 11.96 -4.93
C GLY A 333 18.92 10.74 -4.37
N ASN A 334 19.86 10.17 -5.13
CA ASN A 334 20.83 9.17 -4.66
C ASN A 334 22.27 9.70 -4.69
N LEU A 335 22.53 10.84 -5.35
CA LEU A 335 23.88 11.36 -5.56
C LEU A 335 24.44 11.94 -4.25
N GLY A 336 25.52 11.37 -3.75
CA GLY A 336 26.10 11.70 -2.44
C GLY A 336 25.35 11.07 -1.26
N VAL A 337 24.27 10.33 -1.54
CA VAL A 337 23.43 9.68 -0.53
C VAL A 337 23.18 8.25 -0.99
N ARG A 338 24.17 7.39 -0.75
CA ARG A 338 24.13 5.96 -1.05
C ARG A 338 23.19 5.20 -0.09
N ARG A 339 21.90 5.58 -0.04
CA ARG A 339 20.86 4.86 0.69
C ARG A 339 20.17 3.87 -0.23
N THR A 340 20.52 2.58 -0.12
CA THR A 340 19.69 1.50 -0.67
C THR A 340 18.50 1.28 0.25
N TYR A 341 17.38 1.94 -0.04
CA TYR A 341 16.15 1.87 0.76
C TYR A 341 15.05 1.13 -0.02
N HIS A 342 14.68 -0.07 0.43
CA HIS A 342 13.49 -0.86 0.01
C HIS A 342 13.21 -0.97 -1.51
N PHE A 343 14.25 -1.08 -2.35
CA PHE A 343 14.12 -1.08 -3.81
C PHE A 343 13.31 -2.24 -4.41
N GLY A 344 13.03 -3.32 -3.67
CA GLY A 344 12.41 -4.52 -4.23
C GLY A 344 11.03 -4.27 -4.86
N THR A 345 10.14 -3.52 -4.19
CA THR A 345 8.82 -3.19 -4.77
C THR A 345 8.96 -2.19 -5.92
N HIS A 346 9.88 -1.23 -5.82
CA HIS A 346 10.15 -0.28 -6.90
C HIS A 346 10.69 -0.99 -8.14
N ALA A 347 11.55 -1.99 -7.96
CA ALA A 347 12.10 -2.84 -9.01
C ALA A 347 11.02 -3.68 -9.70
N MET A 348 10.00 -4.16 -8.97
CA MET A 348 8.84 -4.80 -9.59
C MET A 348 8.10 -3.85 -10.53
N ALA A 349 7.84 -2.63 -10.10
CA ALA A 349 7.17 -1.62 -10.93
C ALA A 349 8.03 -1.20 -12.13
N ALA A 350 9.34 -1.02 -11.92
CA ALA A 350 10.27 -0.67 -12.99
C ALA A 350 10.41 -1.80 -14.03
N LEU A 351 10.50 -3.05 -13.58
CA LEU A 351 10.52 -4.23 -14.47
C LEU A 351 9.24 -4.31 -15.32
N VAL A 352 8.07 -4.11 -14.69
CA VAL A 352 6.80 -4.09 -15.41
C VAL A 352 6.76 -2.90 -16.39
N SER A 353 7.15 -1.71 -15.97
CA SER A 353 7.18 -0.51 -16.83
C SER A 353 8.10 -0.71 -18.04
N ARG A 354 9.38 -1.10 -17.85
CA ARG A 354 10.33 -1.36 -18.95
C ARG A 354 9.87 -2.49 -19.87
N GLY A 355 9.36 -3.58 -19.30
CA GLY A 355 8.91 -4.75 -20.07
C GLY A 355 7.61 -4.53 -20.85
N SER A 356 6.81 -3.54 -20.47
CA SER A 356 5.48 -3.31 -21.07
C SER A 356 5.30 -1.99 -21.79
N GLY A 357 6.16 -0.99 -21.53
CA GLY A 357 5.94 0.38 -21.97
C GLY A 357 4.77 1.07 -21.26
N LEU A 358 4.37 0.60 -20.07
CA LEU A 358 3.51 1.36 -19.17
C LEU A 358 4.30 2.49 -18.51
N LEU A 359 3.62 3.61 -18.24
CA LEU A 359 4.19 4.67 -17.42
C LEU A 359 4.52 4.13 -16.00
N PRO A 360 5.57 4.64 -15.33
CA PRO A 360 5.98 4.17 -14.01
C PRO A 360 4.86 4.12 -12.97
N HIS A 361 4.03 5.17 -12.89
CA HIS A 361 2.90 5.22 -11.94
C HIS A 361 1.77 4.25 -12.33
N HIS A 362 1.52 4.02 -13.62
CA HIS A 362 0.60 2.96 -14.07
C HIS A 362 1.08 1.57 -13.64
N ALA A 363 2.36 1.26 -13.86
CA ALA A 363 2.94 -0.02 -13.46
C ALA A 363 2.86 -0.21 -11.93
N LEU A 364 3.13 0.83 -11.15
CA LEU A 364 3.05 0.79 -9.70
C LEU A 364 1.60 0.66 -9.19
N PHE A 365 0.71 1.58 -9.56
CA PHE A 365 -0.61 1.73 -8.94
C PHE A 365 -1.69 0.81 -9.54
N LEU A 366 -1.59 0.41 -10.82
CA LEU A 366 -2.61 -0.43 -11.47
C LEU A 366 -2.22 -1.91 -11.55
N ILE A 367 -0.94 -2.23 -11.45
CA ILE A 367 -0.44 -3.59 -11.65
C ILE A 367 0.21 -4.12 -10.36
N VAL A 368 1.33 -3.53 -9.94
CA VAL A 368 2.16 -4.11 -8.87
C VAL A 368 1.48 -4.06 -7.51
N LEU A 369 0.93 -2.92 -7.09
CA LEU A 369 0.30 -2.81 -5.77
C LEU A 369 -1.01 -3.58 -5.65
N PRO A 370 -1.93 -3.56 -6.64
CA PRO A 370 -3.10 -4.44 -6.61
C PRO A 370 -2.71 -5.92 -6.58
N LEU A 371 -1.67 -6.33 -7.31
CA LEU A 371 -1.17 -7.70 -7.29
C LEU A 371 -0.56 -8.08 -5.93
N LEU A 372 0.22 -7.19 -5.31
CA LEU A 372 0.75 -7.39 -3.97
C LEU A 372 -0.38 -7.48 -2.93
N ALA A 373 -1.37 -6.59 -2.97
CA ALA A 373 -2.53 -6.65 -2.08
C ALA A 373 -3.31 -7.97 -2.25
N ALA A 374 -3.52 -8.43 -3.50
CA ALA A 374 -4.09 -9.74 -3.76
C ALA A 374 -3.20 -10.88 -3.23
N GLY A 375 -1.88 -10.72 -3.30
CA GLY A 375 -0.88 -11.59 -2.70
C GLY A 375 -1.01 -11.71 -1.18
N VAL A 376 -1.18 -10.58 -0.49
CA VAL A 376 -1.41 -10.52 0.97
C VAL A 376 -2.66 -11.31 1.35
N VAL A 377 -3.79 -11.10 0.64
CA VAL A 377 -5.02 -11.89 0.85
C VAL A 377 -4.81 -13.37 0.59
N ALA A 378 -4.13 -13.71 -0.51
CA ALA A 378 -3.85 -15.08 -0.87
C ALA A 378 -2.96 -15.78 0.18
N ALA A 379 -1.93 -15.09 0.67
CA ALA A 379 -1.04 -15.56 1.72
C ALA A 379 -1.78 -15.75 3.05
N ALA A 380 -2.59 -14.78 3.48
CA ALA A 380 -3.44 -14.90 4.66
C ALA A 380 -4.42 -16.08 4.55
N ALA A 381 -5.08 -16.25 3.40
CA ALA A 381 -6.01 -17.34 3.17
C ALA A 381 -5.33 -18.72 3.12
N ALA A 382 -4.12 -18.80 2.56
CA ALA A 382 -3.32 -20.02 2.60
C ALA A 382 -2.85 -20.33 4.02
N LEU A 383 -2.30 -19.33 4.73
CA LEU A 383 -1.85 -19.46 6.10
C LEU A 383 -2.98 -19.94 7.01
N ALA A 384 -4.13 -19.27 7.00
CA ALA A 384 -5.33 -19.66 7.76
C ALA A 384 -5.75 -21.11 7.50
N ARG A 385 -5.66 -21.58 6.26
CA ARG A 385 -6.00 -22.98 5.91
C ARG A 385 -5.06 -23.99 6.55
N HIS A 386 -3.77 -23.69 6.62
CA HIS A 386 -2.77 -24.62 7.14
C HIS A 386 -2.64 -24.57 8.66
N ILE A 387 -2.77 -23.39 9.27
CA ILE A 387 -2.56 -23.23 10.71
C ILE A 387 -3.87 -23.30 11.50
N ALA A 388 -4.99 -22.93 10.88
CA ALA A 388 -6.28 -22.81 11.52
C ALA A 388 -7.44 -23.50 10.78
N PRO A 389 -7.28 -24.77 10.35
CA PRO A 389 -8.31 -25.47 9.56
C PRO A 389 -9.64 -25.66 10.31
N ALA A 390 -9.65 -25.64 11.64
CA ALA A 390 -10.84 -25.84 12.46
C ALA A 390 -11.61 -24.53 12.74
N LEU A 391 -11.08 -23.38 12.34
CA LEU A 391 -11.65 -22.07 12.65
C LEU A 391 -12.36 -21.44 11.43
N PRO A 392 -13.39 -20.60 11.64
CA PRO A 392 -14.08 -19.92 10.55
C PRO A 392 -13.16 -18.97 9.77
N ARG A 393 -13.11 -19.10 8.44
CA ARG A 393 -12.28 -18.25 7.58
C ARG A 393 -12.66 -16.78 7.63
N SER A 394 -13.94 -16.50 7.90
CA SER A 394 -14.48 -15.14 8.04
C SER A 394 -13.85 -14.35 9.17
N LEU A 395 -13.23 -15.01 10.15
CA LEU A 395 -12.49 -14.36 11.22
C LEU A 395 -10.98 -14.53 11.05
N THR A 396 -10.51 -15.71 10.64
CA THR A 396 -9.06 -15.96 10.56
C THR A 396 -8.38 -15.21 9.44
N VAL A 397 -9.00 -15.08 8.26
CA VAL A 397 -8.38 -14.36 7.13
C VAL A 397 -8.28 -12.87 7.42
N PRO A 398 -9.37 -12.15 7.79
CA PRO A 398 -9.23 -10.72 8.08
C PRO A 398 -8.28 -10.44 9.24
N LEU A 399 -8.20 -11.32 10.26
CA LEU A 399 -7.28 -11.10 11.39
C LEU A 399 -5.81 -11.14 10.94
N LEU A 400 -5.50 -12.03 10.02
CA LEU A 400 -4.17 -12.14 9.43
C LEU A 400 -3.85 -11.01 8.45
N LEU A 401 -4.81 -10.18 8.06
CA LEU A 401 -4.58 -8.99 7.23
C LEU A 401 -4.24 -7.74 8.04
N VAL A 402 -4.27 -7.84 9.36
CA VAL A 402 -4.13 -6.68 10.24
C VAL A 402 -2.89 -6.78 11.09
N SER A 403 -2.06 -5.72 11.04
CA SER A 403 -0.87 -5.51 11.85
C SER A 403 -1.15 -4.73 13.14
N VAL A 404 -2.38 -4.70 13.65
CA VAL A 404 -2.77 -3.85 14.79
C VAL A 404 -2.97 -4.66 16.06
N PRO A 405 -2.49 -4.13 17.20
CA PRO A 405 -1.61 -2.96 17.35
C PRO A 405 -0.20 -3.16 16.78
N SER A 406 0.38 -2.16 16.10
CA SER A 406 1.70 -2.25 15.44
C SER A 406 2.89 -2.25 16.42
N LEU A 407 2.60 -2.06 17.71
CA LEU A 407 3.53 -1.82 18.84
C LEU A 407 4.45 -0.60 18.67
N SER A 408 4.56 -0.06 17.46
CA SER A 408 5.27 1.17 17.11
C SER A 408 4.42 2.42 17.37
N ARG A 409 3.11 2.27 17.49
CA ARG A 409 2.15 3.34 17.78
C ARG A 409 1.15 2.88 18.83
N PRO A 410 0.71 3.78 19.72
CA PRO A 410 -0.15 3.45 20.85
C PRO A 410 -1.61 3.32 20.40
N PHE A 411 -2.00 2.13 19.93
CA PHE A 411 -3.37 1.89 19.46
C PHE A 411 -4.38 2.11 20.60
N TRP A 412 -4.10 1.57 21.78
CA TRP A 412 -4.96 1.72 22.94
C TRP A 412 -5.11 3.16 23.42
N GLN A 413 -4.10 4.02 23.23
CA GLN A 413 -4.20 5.42 23.64
C GLN A 413 -5.25 6.17 22.81
N GLY A 414 -5.32 5.90 21.49
CA GLY A 414 -6.33 6.50 20.62
C GLY A 414 -7.70 5.83 20.73
N PHE A 415 -7.72 4.49 20.85
CA PHE A 415 -8.95 3.71 20.77
C PHE A 415 -9.58 3.38 22.13
N GLY A 416 -8.77 3.08 23.14
CA GLY A 416 -9.18 2.60 24.47
C GLY A 416 -10.14 3.53 25.19
N PRO A 417 -9.85 4.84 25.32
CA PRO A 417 -10.77 5.80 25.94
C PRO A 417 -12.15 5.82 25.25
N GLN A 418 -12.17 5.71 23.93
CA GLN A 418 -13.40 5.78 23.14
C GLN A 418 -14.25 4.53 23.30
N LEU A 419 -13.60 3.36 23.35
CA LEU A 419 -14.24 2.10 23.69
C LEU A 419 -14.80 2.13 25.12
N TRP A 420 -14.04 2.68 26.07
CA TRP A 420 -14.47 2.82 27.47
C TRP A 420 -15.67 3.76 27.61
N THR A 421 -15.65 4.92 26.96
CA THR A 421 -16.80 5.83 26.90
C THR A 421 -18.01 5.16 26.26
N ALA A 422 -17.83 4.44 25.15
CA ALA A 422 -18.92 3.69 24.52
C ALA A 422 -19.54 2.66 25.47
N ALA A 423 -18.71 1.92 26.20
CA ALA A 423 -19.13 0.90 27.15
C ALA A 423 -19.85 1.48 28.38
N THR A 424 -19.47 2.68 28.84
CA THR A 424 -20.00 3.29 30.07
C THR A 424 -21.16 4.25 29.84
N SER A 425 -21.24 4.88 28.67
CA SER A 425 -22.22 5.94 28.39
C SER A 425 -23.40 5.50 27.51
N ASN A 426 -23.40 4.27 26.99
CA ASN A 426 -24.30 3.81 25.92
C ASN A 426 -24.31 4.72 24.67
N ARG A 427 -23.32 5.62 24.53
CA ARG A 427 -23.15 6.50 23.36
C ARG A 427 -21.82 6.19 22.70
N LEU A 428 -21.90 5.58 21.53
CA LEU A 428 -20.75 5.40 20.64
C LEU A 428 -20.47 6.72 19.90
N ALA A 429 -19.66 7.59 20.51
CA ALA A 429 -19.13 8.79 19.85
C ALA A 429 -18.02 8.40 18.86
N MET A 430 -18.37 7.62 17.83
CA MET A 430 -17.42 7.08 16.85
C MET A 430 -16.77 8.16 15.97
N GLY A 431 -17.18 9.42 16.06
CA GLY A 431 -16.55 10.52 15.33
C GLY A 431 -15.08 10.70 15.72
N GLY A 432 -14.76 10.64 17.02
CA GLY A 432 -13.40 10.83 17.53
C GLY A 432 -12.40 9.75 17.12
N VAL A 433 -12.85 8.49 16.92
CA VAL A 433 -11.95 7.36 16.54
C VAL A 433 -11.43 7.55 15.12
N LEU A 434 -12.15 8.33 14.30
CA LEU A 434 -12.00 8.35 12.85
C LEU A 434 -11.46 9.67 12.32
N ASP A 435 -11.63 10.74 13.08
CA ASP A 435 -10.98 12.01 12.76
C ASP A 435 -9.49 11.97 13.12
N ASP A 436 -9.08 11.05 14.00
CA ASP A 436 -7.68 10.78 14.26
C ASP A 436 -7.07 9.93 13.14
N VAL A 437 -6.48 10.65 12.20
CA VAL A 437 -5.75 10.21 11.02
C VAL A 437 -4.70 9.12 11.32
N GLY A 438 -4.32 8.92 12.59
CA GLY A 438 -3.35 7.93 13.05
C GLY A 438 -3.66 6.47 12.69
N LEU A 439 -4.91 6.11 12.35
CA LEU A 439 -5.23 4.77 11.85
C LEU A 439 -4.90 4.54 10.37
N ALA A 440 -4.44 5.56 9.63
CA ALA A 440 -3.98 5.39 8.26
C ALA A 440 -2.77 4.43 8.15
N ASP A 441 -1.95 4.35 9.19
CA ASP A 441 -0.82 3.40 9.26
C ASP A 441 -1.26 1.93 9.33
N VAL A 442 -2.44 1.67 9.88
CA VAL A 442 -3.04 0.33 9.96
C VAL A 442 -3.34 -0.22 8.57
N LEU A 443 -3.64 0.67 7.63
CA LEU A 443 -4.05 0.37 6.25
C LEU A 443 -3.11 1.09 5.28
N SER A 444 -1.82 1.04 5.59
CA SER A 444 -0.79 1.75 4.87
C SER A 444 -0.83 1.38 3.38
N ASN A 445 -1.14 2.34 2.53
CA ASN A 445 -1.07 2.23 1.08
C ASN A 445 0.36 2.40 0.53
N VAL A 446 1.34 2.46 1.45
CA VAL A 446 2.75 2.64 1.13
C VAL A 446 3.30 1.38 0.46
N PRO A 447 3.91 1.48 -0.74
CA PRO A 447 4.33 0.33 -1.53
C PRO A 447 5.18 -0.70 -0.79
N GLN A 448 6.19 -0.24 -0.05
CA GLN A 448 7.09 -1.11 0.72
C GLN A 448 6.39 -1.83 1.87
N ASN A 449 5.32 -1.26 2.44
CA ASN A 449 4.59 -1.89 3.54
C ASN A 449 3.71 -3.03 3.03
N VAL A 450 3.00 -2.83 1.91
CA VAL A 450 2.22 -3.91 1.26
C VAL A 450 3.14 -5.06 0.80
N GLY A 451 4.33 -4.73 0.26
CA GLY A 451 5.36 -5.72 -0.05
C GLY A 451 5.88 -6.47 1.19
N GLY A 452 6.10 -5.74 2.28
CA GLY A 452 6.47 -6.30 3.59
C GLY A 452 5.43 -7.27 4.16
N ASP A 453 4.16 -6.90 4.10
CA ASP A 453 3.04 -7.75 4.55
C ASP A 453 2.98 -9.06 3.76
N PHE A 454 3.18 -8.99 2.45
CA PHE A 454 3.26 -10.20 1.61
C PHE A 454 4.45 -11.07 2.00
N LEU A 455 5.61 -10.50 2.28
CA LEU A 455 6.79 -11.27 2.72
C LEU A 455 6.54 -11.98 4.03
N ILE A 456 5.90 -11.31 5.01
CA ILE A 456 5.59 -11.90 6.31
C ILE A 456 4.60 -13.06 6.13
N LEU A 457 3.43 -12.78 5.57
CA LEU A 457 2.36 -13.77 5.43
C LEU A 457 2.72 -14.88 4.45
N GLY A 458 3.41 -14.55 3.35
CA GLY A 458 3.86 -15.49 2.35
C GLY A 458 4.91 -16.45 2.90
N SER A 459 5.84 -15.96 3.73
CA SER A 459 6.81 -16.80 4.44
C SER A 459 6.11 -17.74 5.42
N LEU A 460 5.18 -17.22 6.23
CA LEU A 460 4.41 -18.02 7.18
C LEU A 460 3.56 -19.09 6.49
N ALA A 461 2.87 -18.73 5.41
CA ALA A 461 2.09 -19.66 4.60
C ALA A 461 2.99 -20.73 3.98
N GLY A 462 4.13 -20.32 3.41
CA GLY A 462 5.12 -21.21 2.82
C GLY A 462 5.70 -22.20 3.83
N MET A 463 6.02 -21.76 5.05
CA MET A 463 6.48 -22.64 6.12
C MET A 463 5.40 -23.60 6.60
N ALA A 464 4.16 -23.12 6.79
CA ALA A 464 3.04 -23.95 7.23
C ALA A 464 2.67 -25.00 6.17
N ALA A 465 2.84 -24.66 4.89
CA ALA A 465 2.59 -25.54 3.75
C ALA A 465 3.83 -26.29 3.26
N ALA A 466 5.01 -26.11 3.87
CA ALA A 466 6.27 -26.67 3.40
C ALA A 466 6.26 -28.20 3.18
N PRO A 467 5.53 -29.02 3.96
CA PRO A 467 5.40 -30.45 3.67
C PRO A 467 4.80 -30.76 2.29
N LEU A 468 4.00 -29.84 1.74
CA LEU A 468 3.34 -29.96 0.43
C LEU A 468 4.05 -29.15 -0.65
N TRP A 469 4.50 -27.94 -0.32
CA TRP A 469 5.04 -26.97 -1.27
C TRP A 469 6.57 -27.06 -1.41
N GLY A 470 7.25 -27.69 -0.44
CA GLY A 470 8.69 -27.61 -0.27
C GLY A 470 9.13 -26.32 0.43
N TRP A 471 10.43 -26.23 0.70
CA TRP A 471 11.04 -25.12 1.44
C TRP A 471 11.57 -23.99 0.54
N THR A 472 11.56 -24.15 -0.78
CA THR A 472 12.10 -23.17 -1.73
C THR A 472 11.44 -21.79 -1.60
N LEU A 473 10.11 -21.75 -1.48
CA LEU A 473 9.36 -20.50 -1.32
C LEU A 473 9.72 -19.74 -0.03
N PRO A 474 9.57 -20.32 1.19
CA PRO A 474 9.90 -19.59 2.42
C PRO A 474 11.39 -19.24 2.52
N ILE A 475 12.30 -20.10 2.02
CA ILE A 475 13.74 -19.76 1.96
C ILE A 475 13.94 -18.48 1.14
N PHE A 476 13.34 -18.40 -0.04
CA PHE A 476 13.44 -17.23 -0.91
C PHE A 476 12.83 -15.97 -0.25
N LEU A 477 11.58 -16.07 0.23
CA LEU A 477 10.89 -14.91 0.80
C LEU A 477 11.61 -14.37 2.05
N ILE A 478 12.08 -15.24 2.94
CA ILE A 478 12.82 -14.81 4.13
C ILE A 478 14.21 -14.29 3.74
N GLY A 479 14.97 -15.01 2.92
CA GLY A 479 16.34 -14.62 2.56
C GLY A 479 16.42 -13.34 1.72
N ALA A 480 15.52 -13.14 0.77
CA ALA A 480 15.55 -11.97 -0.10
C ALA A 480 14.81 -10.75 0.48
N SER A 481 14.03 -10.90 1.55
CA SER A 481 13.15 -9.86 2.11
C SER A 481 13.83 -8.50 2.36
N VAL A 482 15.12 -8.48 2.71
CA VAL A 482 15.88 -7.26 3.02
C VAL A 482 15.90 -6.24 1.87
N ILE A 483 15.83 -6.70 0.61
CA ILE A 483 15.80 -5.79 -0.55
C ILE A 483 14.44 -5.12 -0.73
N PHE A 484 13.36 -5.78 -0.30
CA PHE A 484 11.99 -5.29 -0.45
C PHE A 484 11.57 -4.41 0.72
N LYS A 485 11.90 -4.83 1.94
CA LYS A 485 11.70 -4.06 3.16
C LYS A 485 12.73 -4.51 4.20
N THR A 486 13.79 -3.72 4.39
CA THR A 486 14.94 -4.03 5.26
C THR A 486 14.50 -4.47 6.66
N THR A 487 13.59 -3.71 7.29
CA THR A 487 13.12 -3.99 8.66
C THR A 487 12.33 -5.29 8.76
N VAL A 488 11.48 -5.58 7.79
CA VAL A 488 10.77 -6.87 7.69
C VAL A 488 11.76 -8.01 7.47
N GLY A 489 12.81 -7.81 6.67
CA GLY A 489 13.77 -8.87 6.44
C GLY A 489 14.60 -9.22 7.66
N ILE A 490 15.02 -8.21 8.42
CA ILE A 490 15.66 -8.41 9.72
C ILE A 490 14.71 -9.15 10.68
N ALA A 491 13.44 -8.73 10.74
CA ALA A 491 12.42 -9.36 11.58
C ALA A 491 12.23 -10.86 11.23
N LEU A 492 12.09 -11.18 9.93
CA LEU A 492 11.86 -12.55 9.47
C LEU A 492 13.07 -13.46 9.69
N VAL A 493 14.29 -12.99 9.36
CA VAL A 493 15.51 -13.79 9.53
C VAL A 493 15.79 -14.04 11.01
N SER A 494 15.72 -13.01 11.85
CA SER A 494 15.94 -13.17 13.31
C SER A 494 14.90 -14.06 13.96
N GLY A 495 13.61 -13.85 13.64
CA GLY A 495 12.53 -14.71 14.12
C GLY A 495 12.70 -16.16 13.69
N PHE A 496 12.99 -16.40 12.40
CA PHE A 496 13.18 -17.75 11.87
C PHE A 496 14.39 -18.46 12.51
N ALA A 497 15.52 -17.76 12.65
CA ALA A 497 16.71 -18.29 13.30
C ALA A 497 16.44 -18.69 14.75
N LEU A 498 15.74 -17.85 15.52
CA LEU A 498 15.40 -18.15 16.91
C LEU A 498 14.43 -19.35 17.02
N SER A 499 13.46 -19.45 16.11
CA SER A 499 12.54 -20.60 16.04
C SER A 499 13.27 -21.90 15.70
N GLU A 500 14.23 -21.87 14.77
CA GLU A 500 15.03 -23.06 14.42
C GLU A 500 16.00 -23.44 15.55
N ALA A 501 16.60 -22.47 16.24
CA ALA A 501 17.40 -22.73 17.44
C ALA A 501 16.57 -23.40 18.53
N TRP A 502 15.35 -22.92 18.79
CA TRP A 502 14.43 -23.58 19.72
C TRP A 502 14.09 -25.02 19.32
N ARG A 503 13.83 -25.26 18.03
CA ARG A 503 13.57 -26.61 17.51
C ARG A 503 14.78 -27.52 17.67
N ALA A 504 15.99 -27.01 17.43
CA ALA A 504 17.22 -27.76 17.63
C ALA A 504 17.42 -28.12 19.11
N LEU A 505 17.22 -27.17 20.03
CA LEU A 505 17.31 -27.37 21.47
C LEU A 505 16.28 -28.41 21.97
N THR A 506 15.02 -28.26 21.57
CA THR A 506 13.94 -29.18 21.97
C THR A 506 14.11 -30.58 21.37
N ALA A 507 14.67 -30.68 20.16
CA ALA A 507 14.99 -31.95 19.51
C ALA A 507 16.37 -32.52 19.89
N LYS A 508 17.15 -31.83 20.75
CA LYS A 508 18.54 -32.17 21.11
C LYS A 508 19.45 -32.41 19.89
N ARG A 509 19.30 -31.59 18.85
CA ARG A 509 20.12 -31.65 17.62
C ARG A 509 21.25 -30.63 17.71
N ALA A 510 22.46 -31.06 17.34
CA ALA A 510 23.65 -30.20 17.33
C ALA A 510 23.79 -29.30 16.08
N PRO A 511 23.55 -29.76 14.83
CA PRO A 511 23.76 -28.91 13.67
C PRO A 511 22.56 -28.00 13.36
N PRO A 512 22.80 -26.80 12.77
CA PRO A 512 21.72 -25.94 12.26
C PRO A 512 20.94 -26.66 11.16
N SER A 513 19.66 -26.33 11.02
CA SER A 513 18.84 -26.91 9.97
C SER A 513 19.31 -26.46 8.58
N PRO A 514 19.23 -27.32 7.54
CA PRO A 514 19.55 -26.91 6.17
C PRO A 514 18.76 -25.68 5.71
N GLN A 515 17.52 -25.54 6.20
CA GLN A 515 16.66 -24.39 5.92
C GLN A 515 17.26 -23.09 6.47
N LEU A 516 17.75 -23.09 7.71
CA LEU A 516 18.41 -21.93 8.32
C LEU A 516 19.68 -21.54 7.57
N VAL A 517 20.49 -22.52 7.18
CA VAL A 517 21.70 -22.28 6.38
C VAL A 517 21.35 -21.64 5.03
N CYS A 518 20.37 -22.20 4.30
CA CYS A 518 19.94 -21.65 3.02
C CYS A 518 19.36 -20.22 3.14
N VAL A 519 18.55 -19.95 4.16
CA VAL A 519 18.04 -18.59 4.45
C VAL A 519 19.20 -17.64 4.73
N GLY A 520 20.15 -18.03 5.59
CA GLY A 520 21.31 -17.23 5.94
C GLY A 520 22.19 -16.93 4.73
N VAL A 521 22.49 -17.93 3.90
CA VAL A 521 23.27 -17.77 2.66
C VAL A 521 22.57 -16.81 1.70
N LEU A 522 21.27 -16.98 1.46
CA LEU A 522 20.53 -16.11 0.55
C LEU A 522 20.43 -14.67 1.08
N PHE A 523 20.22 -14.50 2.40
CA PHE A 523 20.22 -13.21 3.05
C PHE A 523 21.58 -12.51 2.91
N LEU A 524 22.67 -13.20 3.23
CA LEU A 524 24.02 -12.66 3.09
C LEU A 524 24.37 -12.34 1.64
N ALA A 525 23.97 -13.18 0.68
CA ALA A 525 24.19 -12.93 -0.73
C ALA A 525 23.41 -11.68 -1.21
N THR A 526 22.14 -11.56 -0.82
CA THR A 526 21.30 -10.39 -1.15
C THR A 526 21.89 -9.13 -0.49
N TYR A 527 22.24 -9.21 0.78
CA TYR A 527 22.87 -8.12 1.52
C TYR A 527 24.20 -7.69 0.88
N ALA A 528 25.06 -8.64 0.52
CA ALA A 528 26.34 -8.36 -0.12
C ALA A 528 26.18 -7.72 -1.51
N ALA A 529 25.27 -8.26 -2.32
CA ALA A 529 25.05 -7.78 -3.68
C ALA A 529 24.54 -6.33 -3.72
N PHE A 530 23.60 -5.97 -2.83
CA PHE A 530 22.93 -4.69 -2.90
C PHE A 530 23.41 -3.67 -1.88
N PHE A 531 23.83 -4.10 -0.69
CA PHE A 531 24.23 -3.18 0.37
C PHE A 531 25.74 -3.03 0.43
N LEU A 532 26.53 -4.11 0.58
CA LEU A 532 27.99 -3.94 0.76
C LEU A 532 28.70 -3.16 -0.36
N ARG A 533 28.26 -3.31 -1.62
CA ARG A 533 28.83 -2.56 -2.76
C ARG A 533 28.28 -1.16 -2.93
N SER A 534 27.08 -0.90 -2.43
CA SER A 534 26.33 0.32 -2.74
C SER A 534 26.17 1.25 -1.55
N PHE A 535 26.72 0.92 -0.38
CA PHE A 535 26.41 1.58 0.89
C PHE A 535 27.65 2.30 1.45
N GLU A 536 27.72 3.61 1.23
CA GLU A 536 28.40 4.51 2.16
C GLU A 536 27.32 4.99 3.14
N SER A 537 27.05 4.23 4.18
CA SER A 537 25.96 4.61 5.06
C SER A 537 26.39 5.58 6.13
N ALA A 538 25.73 6.73 6.09
CA ALA A 538 25.50 7.55 7.26
C ALA A 538 24.67 6.84 8.34
N PHE A 539 24.41 5.53 8.25
CA PHE A 539 23.73 4.74 9.26
C PHE A 539 24.62 3.61 9.75
N ARG A 540 24.68 3.41 11.07
CA ARG A 540 25.34 2.27 11.70
C ARG A 540 24.36 1.57 12.64
N VAL A 541 24.27 0.26 12.51
CA VAL A 541 23.61 -0.56 13.53
C VAL A 541 24.56 -0.61 14.72
N GLN A 542 24.12 -0.11 15.87
CA GLN A 542 24.89 -0.10 17.11
C GLN A 542 24.22 -1.04 18.11
N LEU A 543 25.01 -1.70 18.95
CA LEU A 543 24.47 -2.37 20.13
C LEU A 543 23.90 -1.32 21.06
N TYR A 544 22.63 -1.48 21.42
CA TYR A 544 21.92 -0.56 22.29
C TYR A 544 20.85 -1.31 23.07
N PRO A 545 21.17 -1.75 24.30
CA PRO A 545 20.23 -2.52 25.10
C PRO A 545 19.01 -1.67 25.47
N LEU A 546 17.83 -2.28 25.37
CA LEU A 546 16.54 -1.73 25.80
C LEU A 546 16.06 -0.50 25.00
N GLU A 547 16.52 -0.28 23.76
CA GLU A 547 16.10 0.87 22.91
C GLU A 547 14.57 1.01 22.81
N LEU A 548 13.87 -0.07 22.48
CA LEU A 548 12.40 -0.04 22.37
C LEU A 548 11.76 0.33 23.70
N ILE A 549 12.17 -0.31 24.79
CA ILE A 549 11.61 -0.06 26.12
C ILE A 549 11.86 1.39 26.52
N ARG A 550 13.07 1.90 26.29
CA ARG A 550 13.41 3.30 26.55
C ARG A 550 12.51 4.25 25.75
N ASN A 551 12.41 4.05 24.43
CA ASN A 551 11.56 4.89 23.57
C ASN A 551 10.09 4.89 24.04
N ILE A 552 9.60 3.76 24.53
CA ILE A 552 8.24 3.65 25.08
C ILE A 552 8.14 4.36 26.44
N VAL A 553 9.11 4.21 27.33
CA VAL A 553 9.13 4.88 28.64
C VAL A 553 9.23 6.38 28.48
N ASP A 554 10.12 6.87 27.61
CA ASP A 554 10.32 8.29 27.31
C ASP A 554 9.06 8.93 26.73
N ALA A 555 8.22 8.14 26.03
CA ALA A 555 6.90 8.54 25.54
C ALA A 555 5.76 8.39 26.57
N GLY A 556 6.07 8.08 27.85
CA GLY A 556 5.07 7.85 28.90
C GLY A 556 4.24 6.59 28.70
N GLY A 557 4.78 5.60 27.99
CA GLY A 557 3.97 4.66 27.23
C GLY A 557 3.80 3.24 27.74
N LEU A 558 4.35 2.89 28.90
CA LEU A 558 4.25 1.52 29.42
C LEU A 558 2.80 1.05 29.60
N GLY A 559 1.90 1.94 30.04
CA GLY A 559 0.49 1.61 30.26
C GLY A 559 -0.25 1.22 28.98
N TRP A 560 -0.07 2.00 27.89
CA TRP A 560 -0.71 1.67 26.61
C TRP A 560 -0.03 0.47 25.93
N LEU A 561 1.29 0.29 26.08
CA LEU A 561 1.96 -0.89 25.54
C LEU A 561 1.42 -2.17 26.20
N ALA A 562 1.26 -2.17 27.52
CA ALA A 562 0.70 -3.30 28.25
C ALA A 562 -0.72 -3.62 27.77
N ALA A 563 -1.53 -2.60 27.50
CA ALA A 563 -2.87 -2.76 26.95
C ALA A 563 -2.85 -3.31 25.50
N ASP A 564 -1.97 -2.81 24.64
CA ASP A 564 -1.80 -3.29 23.27
C ASP A 564 -1.32 -4.75 23.22
N VAL A 565 -0.35 -5.11 24.07
CA VAL A 565 0.09 -6.50 24.23
C VAL A 565 -1.05 -7.37 24.76
N LEU A 566 -1.77 -6.92 25.79
CA LEU A 566 -2.93 -7.66 26.32
C LEU A 566 -4.00 -7.87 25.25
N TRP A 567 -4.25 -6.87 24.42
CA TRP A 567 -5.19 -6.94 23.30
C TRP A 567 -4.77 -8.00 22.27
N LEU A 568 -3.50 -7.99 21.83
CA LEU A 568 -2.95 -9.01 20.92
C LEU A 568 -3.06 -10.43 21.50
N PHE A 569 -2.80 -10.58 22.80
CA PHE A 569 -2.81 -11.87 23.48
C PHE A 569 -4.19 -12.28 24.01
N LEU A 570 -5.22 -11.44 23.94
CA LEU A 570 -6.56 -11.75 24.44
C LEU A 570 -7.11 -13.09 23.90
N PRO A 571 -7.02 -13.40 22.59
CA PRO A 571 -7.47 -14.70 22.07
C PRO A 571 -6.65 -15.87 22.63
N VAL A 572 -5.34 -15.68 22.84
CA VAL A 572 -4.45 -16.69 23.44
C VAL A 572 -4.87 -16.98 24.88
N LEU A 573 -5.13 -15.94 25.68
CA LEU A 573 -5.51 -16.08 27.09
C LEU A 573 -6.77 -16.92 27.25
N VAL A 574 -7.78 -16.72 26.40
CA VAL A 574 -9.02 -17.52 26.40
C VAL A 574 -8.71 -19.01 26.24
N VAL A 575 -7.84 -19.37 25.29
CA VAL A 575 -7.46 -20.77 25.02
C VAL A 575 -6.53 -21.32 26.10
N ALA A 576 -5.65 -20.49 26.66
CA ALA A 576 -4.71 -20.87 27.71
C ALA A 576 -5.41 -21.25 29.02
N THR A 577 -6.55 -20.62 29.35
CA THR A 577 -7.35 -20.97 30.54
C THR A 577 -7.83 -22.42 30.57
N ALA A 578 -7.82 -23.12 29.42
CA ALA A 578 -8.20 -24.53 29.34
C ALA A 578 -7.13 -25.49 29.89
N ARG A 579 -5.90 -25.02 30.18
CA ARG A 579 -4.75 -25.83 30.66
C ARG A 579 -4.48 -27.09 29.83
N LEU A 580 -4.84 -27.05 28.55
CA LEU A 580 -4.55 -28.14 27.61
C LEU A 580 -3.08 -28.06 27.21
N THR A 581 -2.39 -29.19 27.13
CA THR A 581 -1.04 -29.25 26.56
C THR A 581 -1.12 -29.04 25.04
N ASP A 582 -0.11 -28.39 24.44
CA ASP A 582 0.07 -28.43 22.97
C ASP A 582 0.79 -29.74 22.64
N PRO A 583 0.08 -30.78 22.16
CA PRO A 583 0.62 -32.15 22.11
C PRO A 583 1.85 -32.29 21.20
N GLU A 584 2.11 -31.32 20.34
CA GLU A 584 3.24 -31.35 19.41
C GLU A 584 4.16 -30.11 19.53
N ALA A 585 3.89 -29.21 20.48
CA ALA A 585 4.58 -27.92 20.63
C ALA A 585 4.72 -27.11 19.31
N ARG A 586 3.86 -27.36 18.31
CA ARG A 586 3.98 -26.78 16.96
C ARG A 586 3.54 -25.32 16.90
N SER A 587 2.83 -24.83 17.91
CA SER A 587 2.47 -23.41 18.03
C SER A 587 3.64 -22.54 18.54
N ALA A 588 4.51 -23.09 19.40
CA ALA A 588 5.63 -22.36 20.02
C ALA A 588 6.58 -21.69 19.00
N PRO A 589 6.96 -22.32 17.87
CA PRO A 589 7.76 -21.68 16.83
C PRO A 589 7.25 -20.31 16.38
N MET A 590 5.93 -20.11 16.21
CA MET A 590 5.38 -18.82 15.78
C MET A 590 5.53 -17.73 16.85
N LEU A 591 5.30 -18.08 18.12
CA LEU A 591 5.51 -17.17 19.23
C LEU A 591 7.00 -16.78 19.35
N ILE A 592 7.89 -17.75 19.18
CA ILE A 592 9.33 -17.53 19.23
C ILE A 592 9.79 -16.68 18.05
N MET A 593 9.23 -16.90 16.86
CA MET A 593 9.46 -16.00 15.73
C MET A 593 9.00 -14.57 16.04
N ALA A 594 7.91 -14.37 16.80
CA ALA A 594 7.45 -13.03 17.21
C ALA A 594 8.40 -12.34 18.21
N ILE A 595 9.13 -13.12 19.01
CA ILE A 595 10.11 -12.62 20.00
C ILE A 595 11.38 -12.12 19.30
N GLY A 596 11.83 -12.78 18.22
CA GLY A 596 13.06 -12.41 17.49
C GLY A 596 13.16 -10.92 17.13
N PRO A 597 12.16 -10.33 16.44
CA PRO A 597 12.12 -8.90 16.12
C PRO A 597 12.26 -8.00 17.35
N LEU A 598 11.58 -8.34 18.45
CA LEU A 598 11.64 -7.58 19.71
C LEU A 598 13.03 -7.65 20.36
N LEU A 599 13.70 -8.80 20.28
CA LEU A 599 15.07 -8.94 20.76
C LEU A 599 16.04 -8.10 19.92
N VAL A 600 15.91 -8.12 18.59
CA VAL A 600 16.77 -7.29 17.72
C VAL A 600 16.59 -5.81 18.04
N MET A 601 15.34 -5.34 18.17
CA MET A 601 15.04 -3.95 18.51
C MET A 601 15.53 -3.55 19.90
N ASN A 602 15.56 -4.47 20.86
CA ASN A 602 16.07 -4.19 22.21
C ASN A 602 17.57 -4.48 22.36
N ALA A 603 18.23 -5.06 21.36
CA ALA A 603 19.67 -5.27 21.37
C ALA A 603 20.41 -4.25 20.51
N THR A 604 19.71 -3.61 19.57
CA THR A 604 20.30 -2.77 18.54
C THR A 604 19.48 -1.52 18.26
N ARG A 605 20.15 -0.46 17.81
CA ARG A 605 19.52 0.72 17.23
C ARG A 605 20.18 1.09 15.90
N LEU A 606 19.45 1.81 15.07
CA LEU A 606 20.00 2.46 13.89
C LEU A 606 20.44 3.88 14.25
N ALA A 607 21.74 4.13 14.33
CA ALA A 607 22.31 5.43 14.60
C ALA A 607 22.69 6.15 13.30
N HIS A 608 22.33 7.43 13.17
CA HIS A 608 22.82 8.27 12.08
C HIS A 608 24.23 8.78 12.44
N VAL A 609 25.21 8.52 11.59
CA VAL A 609 26.63 8.90 11.74
C VAL A 609 26.84 10.37 11.42
N VAL A 610 26.05 10.93 10.50
CA VAL A 610 26.11 12.35 10.16
C VAL A 610 25.17 13.13 11.07
N GLN A 611 25.69 14.11 11.79
CA GLN A 611 24.91 15.00 12.66
C GLN A 611 23.87 15.75 11.82
N GLY A 612 22.61 15.80 12.28
CA GLY A 612 21.51 16.47 11.57
C GLY A 612 20.82 15.65 10.48
N GLY A 613 21.33 14.46 10.14
CA GLY A 613 20.63 13.57 9.21
C GLY A 613 19.35 12.99 9.80
N GLY A 614 18.21 13.31 9.19
CA GLY A 614 16.91 12.79 9.59
C GLY A 614 16.83 11.25 9.53
N GLY A 615 15.91 10.68 10.33
CA GLY A 615 15.61 9.24 10.35
C GLY A 615 16.10 8.47 11.60
N ALA A 616 16.49 9.16 12.67
CA ALA A 616 17.01 8.52 13.88
C ALA A 616 15.90 7.87 14.73
N GLY A 617 16.05 6.58 15.05
CA GLY A 617 15.23 5.82 16.00
C GLY A 617 13.97 5.16 15.42
N LEU A 618 12.99 5.94 14.98
CA LEU A 618 11.63 5.43 14.69
C LEU A 618 11.56 4.47 13.50
N ASP A 619 12.44 4.61 12.50
CA ASP A 619 12.51 3.68 11.37
C ASP A 619 12.91 2.26 11.83
N TRP A 620 13.77 2.15 12.84
CA TRP A 620 14.17 0.86 13.39
C TRP A 620 13.02 0.17 14.14
N VAL A 621 12.10 0.97 14.70
CA VAL A 621 10.89 0.46 15.36
C VAL A 621 9.99 -0.30 14.38
N GLN A 622 10.07 -0.03 13.07
CA GLN A 622 9.31 -0.77 12.06
C GLN A 622 9.66 -2.28 11.99
N ILE A 623 10.75 -2.74 12.63
CA ILE A 623 11.02 -4.18 12.81
C ILE A 623 9.87 -4.86 13.58
N SER A 624 9.16 -4.14 14.47
CA SER A 624 8.01 -4.68 15.22
C SER A 624 6.78 -4.96 14.34
N HIS A 625 6.75 -4.44 13.11
CA HIS A 625 5.61 -4.60 12.19
C HIS A 625 5.22 -6.07 11.94
N ALA A 626 6.18 -6.99 12.00
CA ALA A 626 5.92 -8.42 11.85
C ALA A 626 5.28 -9.09 13.09
N VAL A 627 5.43 -8.49 14.27
CA VAL A 627 5.03 -9.10 15.56
C VAL A 627 3.53 -9.40 15.61
N PRO A 628 2.62 -8.48 15.25
CA PRO A 628 1.18 -8.73 15.32
C PRO A 628 0.74 -9.89 14.43
N PHE A 629 1.25 -9.98 13.20
CA PHE A 629 0.97 -11.10 12.29
C PHE A 629 1.41 -12.44 12.88
N LEU A 630 2.58 -12.48 13.52
CA LEU A 630 3.13 -13.68 14.15
C LEU A 630 2.32 -14.09 15.40
N VAL A 631 1.90 -13.12 16.22
CA VAL A 631 1.05 -13.36 17.40
C VAL A 631 -0.36 -13.81 16.98
N HIS A 632 -0.96 -13.20 15.95
CA HIS A 632 -2.22 -13.66 15.36
C HIS A 632 -2.08 -15.09 14.83
N GLY A 633 -1.03 -15.40 14.07
CA GLY A 633 -0.74 -16.74 13.60
C GLY A 633 -0.60 -17.77 14.74
N PHE A 634 0.13 -17.40 15.80
CA PHE A 634 0.26 -18.20 17.00
C PHE A 634 -1.10 -18.48 17.68
N ALA A 635 -1.91 -17.44 17.91
CA ALA A 635 -3.22 -17.55 18.54
C ALA A 635 -4.17 -18.48 17.75
N LEU A 636 -4.19 -18.31 16.43
CA LEU A 636 -5.00 -19.12 15.52
C LEU A 636 -4.56 -20.59 15.49
N SER A 637 -3.25 -20.85 15.42
CA SER A 637 -2.66 -22.20 15.48
C SER A 637 -3.00 -22.90 16.79
N LEU A 638 -2.81 -22.20 17.92
CA LEU A 638 -3.09 -22.72 19.25
C LEU A 638 -4.57 -23.10 19.42
N ALA A 639 -5.46 -22.19 19.04
CA ALA A 639 -6.90 -22.39 19.13
C ALA A 639 -7.39 -23.52 18.23
N SER A 640 -6.94 -23.59 16.98
CA SER A 640 -7.37 -24.62 16.04
C SER A 640 -6.98 -26.03 16.50
N ARG A 641 -5.80 -26.21 17.10
CA ARG A 641 -5.34 -27.50 17.63
C ARG A 641 -6.13 -27.98 18.83
N ARG A 642 -6.61 -27.03 19.64
CA ARG A 642 -7.38 -27.30 20.87
C ARG A 642 -8.88 -27.27 20.64
N TRP A 643 -9.33 -26.91 19.44
CA TRP A 643 -10.73 -26.57 19.15
C TRP A 643 -11.71 -27.64 19.65
N THR A 644 -11.49 -28.90 19.30
CA THR A 644 -12.37 -30.03 19.69
C THR A 644 -12.42 -30.26 21.19
N ARG A 645 -11.35 -29.91 21.93
CA ARG A 645 -11.26 -30.04 23.40
C ARG A 645 -11.73 -28.80 24.15
N LEU A 646 -11.89 -27.66 23.47
CA LEU A 646 -12.46 -26.46 24.08
C LEU A 646 -13.96 -26.66 24.30
N GLY A 647 -14.43 -26.40 25.52
CA GLY A 647 -15.86 -26.31 25.82
C GLY A 647 -16.52 -25.15 25.08
N ARG A 648 -17.84 -25.22 24.90
CA ARG A 648 -18.64 -24.26 24.13
C ARG A 648 -18.38 -22.80 24.53
N SER A 649 -18.34 -22.51 25.84
CA SER A 649 -18.12 -21.15 26.36
C SER A 649 -16.75 -20.58 25.96
N ARG A 650 -15.69 -21.41 25.99
CA ARG A 650 -14.34 -20.97 25.57
C ARG A 650 -14.24 -20.78 24.06
N ARG A 651 -14.90 -21.63 23.27
CA ARG A 651 -14.99 -21.44 21.81
C ARG A 651 -15.68 -20.12 21.49
N LEU A 652 -16.82 -19.84 22.13
CA LEU A 652 -17.54 -18.58 21.95
C LEU A 652 -16.71 -17.38 22.40
N GLY A 653 -16.08 -17.45 23.58
CA GLY A 653 -15.19 -16.40 24.07
C GLY A 653 -14.01 -16.13 23.13
N PHE A 654 -13.44 -17.17 22.52
CA PHE A 654 -12.37 -17.02 21.55
C PHE A 654 -12.85 -16.33 20.27
N LEU A 655 -13.99 -16.77 19.71
CA LEU A 655 -14.57 -16.14 18.52
C LEU A 655 -14.97 -14.69 18.78
N LEU A 656 -15.50 -14.39 19.97
CA LEU A 656 -15.81 -13.02 20.39
C LEU A 656 -14.55 -12.18 20.50
N ALA A 657 -13.47 -12.71 21.10
CA ALA A 657 -12.18 -12.01 21.15
C ALA A 657 -11.63 -11.69 19.76
N LEU A 658 -11.74 -12.62 18.80
CA LEU A 658 -11.36 -12.36 17.41
C LEU A 658 -12.24 -11.29 16.75
N ALA A 659 -13.55 -11.34 16.97
CA ALA A 659 -14.48 -10.36 16.43
C ALA A 659 -14.22 -8.96 17.01
N LEU A 660 -13.94 -8.86 18.31
CA LEU A 660 -13.57 -7.62 18.99
C LEU A 660 -12.24 -7.07 18.47
N ALA A 661 -11.26 -7.94 18.23
CA ALA A 661 -9.99 -7.52 17.62
C ALA A 661 -10.18 -6.96 16.20
N LEU A 662 -11.14 -7.49 15.43
CA LEU A 662 -11.37 -7.11 14.03
C LEU A 662 -12.29 -5.92 13.83
N ALA A 663 -13.35 -5.79 14.63
CA ALA A 663 -14.41 -4.82 14.41
C ALA A 663 -13.90 -3.37 14.29
N PRO A 664 -12.95 -2.89 15.11
CA PRO A 664 -12.41 -1.53 14.98
C PRO A 664 -11.78 -1.29 13.61
N ILE A 665 -10.91 -2.22 13.15
CA ILE A 665 -10.19 -2.06 11.88
C ILE A 665 -11.15 -2.10 10.69
N VAL A 666 -12.07 -3.06 10.65
CA VAL A 666 -13.06 -3.16 9.56
C VAL A 666 -13.92 -1.90 9.50
N THR A 667 -14.33 -1.38 10.66
CA THR A 667 -15.14 -0.15 10.74
C THR A 667 -14.37 1.06 10.24
N VAL A 668 -13.11 1.20 10.66
CA VAL A 668 -12.23 2.29 10.26
C VAL A 668 -11.94 2.22 8.76
N ALA A 669 -11.59 1.04 8.24
CA ALA A 669 -11.36 0.81 6.82
C ALA A 669 -12.60 1.19 5.98
N GLY A 670 -13.78 0.67 6.35
CA GLY A 670 -15.02 0.94 5.63
C GLY A 670 -15.39 2.43 5.63
N ARG A 671 -15.24 3.11 6.77
CA ARG A 671 -15.52 4.55 6.85
C ARG A 671 -14.48 5.40 6.13
N TYR A 672 -13.20 5.07 6.23
CA TYR A 672 -12.14 5.78 5.50
C TYR A 672 -12.31 5.63 3.99
N THR A 673 -12.65 4.42 3.52
CA THR A 673 -13.06 4.19 2.12
C THR A 673 -14.26 5.05 1.72
N SER A 674 -15.31 5.07 2.54
CA SER A 674 -16.48 5.93 2.28
C SER A 674 -16.09 7.41 2.20
N ARG A 675 -15.17 7.87 3.06
CA ARG A 675 -14.65 9.24 3.07
C ARG A 675 -13.84 9.53 1.80
N LEU A 676 -12.94 8.64 1.39
CA LEU A 676 -12.16 8.76 0.15
C LEU A 676 -13.04 8.78 -1.10
N ILE A 677 -14.09 7.95 -1.14
CA ILE A 677 -15.05 7.94 -2.23
C ILE A 677 -15.86 9.24 -2.26
N GLY A 678 -16.30 9.76 -1.11
CA GLY A 678 -17.09 10.99 -1.04
C GLY A 678 -16.27 12.27 -1.28
N ASN A 679 -15.12 12.39 -0.64
CA ASN A 679 -14.22 13.53 -0.70
C ASN A 679 -12.74 13.06 -0.70
N PRO A 680 -12.15 12.80 -1.88
CA PRO A 680 -10.77 12.32 -2.00
C PRO A 680 -9.74 13.27 -1.40
N ALA A 681 -10.01 14.57 -1.36
CA ALA A 681 -9.11 15.57 -0.78
C ALA A 681 -8.97 15.44 0.75
N ARG A 682 -9.87 14.69 1.41
CA ARG A 682 -9.80 14.38 2.84
C ARG A 682 -9.05 13.09 3.16
N GLY A 683 -8.39 12.49 2.17
CA GLY A 683 -7.50 11.35 2.40
C GLY A 683 -6.26 11.75 3.19
N TYR A 684 -5.62 10.75 3.80
CA TYR A 684 -4.40 10.93 4.55
C TYR A 684 -3.28 11.49 3.66
N GLU A 685 -2.68 12.60 4.09
CA GLU A 685 -1.59 13.29 3.39
C GLU A 685 -1.91 13.51 1.91
N PHE A 686 -3.17 13.89 1.62
CA PHE A 686 -3.61 14.21 0.27
C PHE A 686 -2.81 15.39 -0.29
N VAL A 687 -2.38 15.25 -1.54
CA VAL A 687 -1.73 16.31 -2.32
C VAL A 687 -2.30 16.36 -3.72
N ASP A 688 -2.63 17.55 -4.20
CA ASP A 688 -2.90 17.79 -5.61
C ASP A 688 -1.61 18.10 -6.35
N ASN A 689 -1.35 17.36 -7.40
CA ASN A 689 -0.15 17.52 -8.19
C ASN A 689 -0.38 18.34 -9.45
N ARG A 690 -1.63 18.60 -9.86
CA ARG A 690 -1.93 19.15 -11.19
C ARG A 690 -1.29 20.52 -11.44
N PRO A 691 -1.36 21.51 -10.52
CA PRO A 691 -0.71 22.80 -10.76
C PRO A 691 0.81 22.69 -10.94
N LEU A 692 1.48 21.82 -10.18
CA LEU A 692 2.91 21.59 -10.32
C LEU A 692 3.22 20.79 -11.60
N ALA A 693 2.41 19.78 -11.92
CA ALA A 693 2.61 18.95 -13.09
C ALA A 693 2.48 19.74 -14.41
N GLU A 694 1.55 20.70 -14.48
CA GLU A 694 1.47 21.62 -15.62
C GLU A 694 2.75 22.43 -15.81
N ALA A 695 3.34 22.93 -14.71
CA ALA A 695 4.62 23.64 -14.75
C ALA A 695 5.78 22.72 -15.17
N LEU A 696 5.86 21.51 -14.60
CA LEU A 696 6.91 20.54 -14.93
C LEU A 696 6.80 19.99 -16.35
N ALA A 697 5.60 19.94 -16.94
CA ALA A 697 5.40 19.52 -18.33
C ALA A 697 6.04 20.48 -19.35
N ALA A 698 6.32 21.72 -18.95
CA ALA A 698 7.06 22.69 -19.78
C ALA A 698 8.59 22.45 -19.78
N ILE A 699 9.09 21.55 -18.92
CA ILE A 699 10.51 21.27 -18.74
C ILE A 699 10.84 19.90 -19.35
N PRO A 700 11.82 19.79 -20.27
CA PRO A 700 12.29 18.50 -20.76
C PRO A 700 12.74 17.58 -19.62
N ILE A 701 12.37 16.30 -19.62
CA ILE A 701 12.78 15.37 -18.55
C ILE A 701 14.28 15.07 -18.65
N ASP A 702 14.76 14.80 -19.87
CA ASP A 702 16.15 14.45 -20.13
C ASP A 702 17.03 15.71 -20.18
N GLY A 703 18.20 15.64 -19.55
CA GLY A 703 19.19 16.73 -19.54
C GLY A 703 18.81 17.95 -18.69
N SER A 704 17.70 17.91 -17.94
CA SER A 704 17.33 18.98 -17.03
C SER A 704 17.67 18.64 -15.57
N ILE A 705 18.11 19.66 -14.85
CA ILE A 705 18.20 19.72 -13.40
C ILE A 705 17.34 20.88 -12.93
N ILE A 706 16.34 20.55 -12.10
CA ILE A 706 15.37 21.49 -11.55
C ILE A 706 15.79 21.94 -10.15
N VAL A 707 15.64 23.22 -9.87
CA VAL A 707 15.64 23.82 -8.53
C VAL A 707 14.33 24.54 -8.24
N THR A 708 14.03 24.79 -6.97
CA THR A 708 12.77 25.44 -6.56
C THR A 708 12.94 26.22 -5.27
N ASN A 709 12.18 27.30 -5.11
CA ASN A 709 12.11 28.01 -3.84
C ASN A 709 11.30 27.26 -2.77
N ASP A 710 10.35 26.40 -3.16
CA ASP A 710 9.43 25.73 -2.24
C ASP A 710 9.87 24.30 -1.91
N LEU A 711 10.57 24.16 -0.79
CA LEU A 711 11.02 22.88 -0.25
C LEU A 711 9.95 22.15 0.57
N ARG A 712 8.76 22.74 0.74
CA ARG A 712 7.69 22.15 1.54
C ARG A 712 6.91 21.14 0.72
N TYR A 713 6.49 20.05 1.36
CA TYR A 713 5.52 19.13 0.78
C TYR A 713 4.09 19.61 1.07
N PRO A 714 3.16 19.72 0.10
CA PRO A 714 1.85 20.30 0.32
C PRO A 714 0.94 19.57 1.33
N ALA A 715 1.23 18.31 1.65
CA ALA A 715 0.43 17.57 2.64
C ALA A 715 0.45 18.27 4.00
N ASP A 716 -0.60 18.04 4.79
CA ASP A 716 -0.76 18.61 6.13
C ASP A 716 -0.60 20.15 6.13
N ARG A 717 -1.08 20.81 5.07
CA ARG A 717 -0.98 22.27 4.86
C ARG A 717 0.47 22.78 4.89
N PHE A 718 1.34 22.13 4.14
CA PHE A 718 2.77 22.48 4.08
C PHE A 718 3.51 22.32 5.41
N GLY A 719 2.99 21.56 6.37
CA GLY A 719 3.65 21.28 7.65
C GLY A 719 4.90 20.40 7.53
N ARG A 720 5.28 20.01 6.31
CA ARG A 720 6.40 19.12 6.00
C ARG A 720 7.45 19.87 5.21
N GLU A 721 8.30 20.59 5.92
CA GLU A 721 9.44 21.28 5.33
C GLU A 721 10.48 20.28 4.81
N ASP A 722 11.34 20.73 3.88
CA ASP A 722 12.49 19.99 3.37
C ASP A 722 12.16 18.64 2.69
N ARG A 723 10.99 18.54 2.05
CA ARG A 723 10.37 17.28 1.62
C ARG A 723 9.65 17.39 0.28
N GLN A 724 10.17 18.17 -0.68
CA GLN A 724 9.52 18.34 -1.97
C GLN A 724 9.69 17.11 -2.89
N PHE A 725 8.94 16.04 -2.60
CA PHE A 725 8.97 14.77 -3.32
C PHE A 725 8.30 14.81 -4.69
N GLN A 726 7.42 15.79 -4.94
CA GLN A 726 6.55 15.76 -6.12
C GLN A 726 7.34 15.93 -7.41
N ILE A 727 8.36 16.79 -7.41
CA ILE A 727 9.13 17.14 -8.61
C ILE A 727 9.71 15.89 -9.30
N PRO A 728 10.52 15.06 -8.63
CA PRO A 728 11.05 13.86 -9.26
C PRO A 728 10.01 12.75 -9.44
N ALA A 729 8.92 12.75 -8.67
CA ALA A 729 7.91 11.70 -8.70
C ALA A 729 6.91 11.81 -9.86
N LEU A 730 6.65 13.01 -10.38
CA LEU A 730 5.59 13.21 -11.37
C LEU A 730 5.97 12.70 -12.78
N PHE A 731 7.15 13.08 -13.24
CA PHE A 731 7.64 12.73 -14.58
C PHE A 731 9.03 12.07 -14.57
N GLY A 732 9.72 12.06 -13.43
CA GLY A 732 11.09 11.55 -13.33
C GLY A 732 12.19 12.60 -13.54
N HIS A 733 11.86 13.89 -13.46
CA HIS A 733 12.86 14.97 -13.54
C HIS A 733 13.95 14.81 -12.47
N GLN A 734 15.16 15.23 -12.80
CA GLN A 734 16.21 15.39 -11.79
C GLN A 734 15.99 16.71 -11.05
N ALA A 735 16.06 16.66 -9.73
CA ALA A 735 15.88 17.82 -8.88
C ALA A 735 17.04 17.93 -7.90
N PHE A 736 17.62 19.12 -7.79
CA PHE A 736 18.79 19.34 -6.96
C PHE A 736 18.37 19.62 -5.52
N ALA A 737 18.57 18.67 -4.60
CA ALA A 737 18.37 18.87 -3.16
C ALA A 737 16.98 19.42 -2.78
N VAL A 738 15.94 18.82 -3.34
CA VAL A 738 14.55 19.20 -3.02
C VAL A 738 13.99 18.40 -1.83
N ASN A 739 14.74 17.43 -1.31
CA ASN A 739 14.30 16.50 -0.28
C ASN A 739 15.40 16.19 0.76
N TYR A 740 15.59 17.05 1.75
CA TYR A 740 16.62 16.86 2.78
C TYR A 740 16.29 15.77 3.81
N ALA A 741 15.02 15.36 3.92
CA ALA A 741 14.64 14.26 4.80
C ALA A 741 15.36 12.94 4.42
N TYR A 742 15.58 12.74 3.11
CA TYR A 742 16.32 11.58 2.61
C TYR A 742 17.67 11.94 2.02
N GLU A 743 17.92 13.21 1.68
CA GLU A 743 19.18 13.70 1.11
C GLU A 743 19.88 14.72 2.04
N PRO A 744 20.49 14.29 3.16
CA PRO A 744 21.10 15.21 4.12
C PRO A 744 22.46 15.71 3.62
N VAL A 745 22.46 16.49 2.54
CA VAL A 745 23.65 17.09 1.95
C VAL A 745 23.65 18.58 2.28
N GLU A 746 24.21 18.93 3.45
CA GLU A 746 24.07 20.26 4.06
C GLU A 746 24.54 21.40 3.14
N TYR A 747 25.61 21.20 2.36
CA TYR A 747 26.09 22.22 1.42
C TYR A 747 25.07 22.54 0.32
N ARG A 748 24.22 21.58 -0.08
CA ARG A 748 23.16 21.85 -1.08
C ARG A 748 22.01 22.65 -0.49
N ARG A 749 21.79 22.52 0.83
CA ARG A 749 20.77 23.29 1.56
C ARG A 749 21.05 24.78 1.49
N SER A 750 22.28 25.20 1.77
CA SER A 750 22.63 26.62 1.68
C SER A 750 22.40 27.19 0.28
N LEU A 751 22.68 26.42 -0.77
CA LEU A 751 22.42 26.83 -2.15
C LEU A 751 20.93 26.98 -2.45
N GLN A 752 20.08 26.06 -1.98
CA GLN A 752 18.62 26.18 -2.14
C GLN A 752 18.05 27.38 -1.37
N THR A 753 18.60 27.72 -0.20
CA THR A 753 18.14 28.91 0.55
C THR A 753 18.39 30.23 -0.20
N LEU A 754 19.31 30.27 -1.18
CA LEU A 754 19.48 31.44 -2.05
C LEU A 754 18.17 31.75 -2.81
N LEU A 755 17.42 30.72 -3.20
CA LEU A 755 16.14 30.83 -3.90
C LEU A 755 14.96 31.21 -2.99
N GLN A 756 15.19 31.34 -1.69
CA GLN A 756 14.22 31.80 -0.70
C GLN A 756 14.52 33.23 -0.21
N SER A 757 15.52 33.89 -0.82
CA SER A 757 15.82 35.29 -0.51
C SER A 757 14.82 36.23 -1.22
N ALA A 758 14.55 37.40 -0.66
CA ALA A 758 13.62 38.36 -1.26
C ALA A 758 14.18 39.07 -2.52
N ARG A 759 15.51 39.07 -2.70
CA ARG A 759 16.20 39.77 -3.80
C ARG A 759 17.09 38.82 -4.57
N TRP A 760 17.13 38.97 -5.89
CA TRP A 760 18.01 38.15 -6.73
C TRP A 760 19.49 38.40 -6.40
N SER A 761 20.27 37.33 -6.25
CA SER A 761 21.70 37.36 -5.96
C SER A 761 22.50 36.77 -7.13
N PRO A 762 23.64 37.38 -7.54
CA PRO A 762 24.55 36.77 -8.51
C PRO A 762 25.00 35.35 -8.14
N ALA A 763 25.07 35.04 -6.84
CA ALA A 763 25.41 33.70 -6.34
C ALA A 763 24.45 32.61 -6.83
N ILE A 764 23.20 32.95 -7.18
CA ILE A 764 22.25 32.01 -7.78
C ILE A 764 22.73 31.56 -9.16
N LEU A 765 23.24 32.49 -9.98
CA LEU A 765 23.78 32.19 -11.32
C LEU A 765 25.12 31.46 -11.23
N ASP A 766 25.94 31.77 -10.23
CA ASP A 766 27.20 31.06 -9.98
C ASP A 766 26.91 29.60 -9.58
N ALA A 767 25.99 29.38 -8.64
CA ALA A 767 25.55 28.05 -8.25
C ALA A 767 24.90 27.28 -9.42
N ALA A 768 24.09 27.95 -10.24
CA ALA A 768 23.49 27.35 -11.43
C ALA A 768 24.54 26.87 -12.43
N ARG A 769 25.60 27.65 -12.67
CA ARG A 769 26.72 27.25 -13.54
C ARG A 769 27.54 26.12 -12.95
N GLU A 770 27.86 26.19 -11.66
CA GLU A 770 28.66 25.18 -10.96
C GLU A 770 27.96 23.82 -10.88
N HIS A 771 26.65 23.81 -10.63
CA HIS A 771 25.85 22.60 -10.43
C HIS A 771 24.93 22.26 -11.60
N HIS A 772 25.12 22.94 -12.73
CA HIS A 772 24.37 22.74 -13.97
C HIS A 772 22.85 22.82 -13.77
N TRP A 773 22.38 23.77 -12.97
CA TRP A 773 20.94 24.02 -12.87
C TRP A 773 20.44 24.54 -14.20
N THR A 774 19.35 23.94 -14.68
CA THR A 774 18.80 24.26 -16.01
C THR A 774 17.47 24.99 -15.92
N HIS A 775 16.67 24.69 -14.89
CA HIS A 775 15.34 25.26 -14.72
C HIS A 775 15.08 25.62 -13.27
N LEU A 776 14.41 26.76 -13.07
CA LEU A 776 13.92 27.23 -11.78
C LEU A 776 12.39 27.18 -11.78
N VAL A 777 11.82 26.40 -10.86
CA VAL A 777 10.37 26.35 -10.62
C VAL A 777 10.06 27.18 -9.38
N ILE A 778 9.40 28.31 -9.56
CA ILE A 778 8.96 29.19 -8.48
C ILE A 778 7.52 28.87 -8.11
N ARG A 779 7.27 28.62 -6.83
CA ARG A 779 5.94 28.70 -6.25
C ARG A 779 5.67 30.12 -5.79
N LYS A 780 4.66 30.76 -6.38
CA LYS A 780 4.43 32.21 -6.29
C LYS A 780 3.93 32.69 -4.92
N ASP A 781 3.25 31.81 -4.18
CA ASP A 781 2.73 32.10 -2.83
C ASP A 781 3.78 31.92 -1.71
N TYR A 782 5.02 31.58 -2.07
CA TYR A 782 6.12 31.36 -1.13
C TYR A 782 7.26 32.34 -1.38
N VAL A 783 8.12 32.51 -0.38
CA VAL A 783 9.23 33.49 -0.47
C VAL A 783 10.14 33.11 -1.64
N HIS A 784 10.42 34.09 -2.51
CA HIS A 784 11.32 33.94 -3.65
C HIS A 784 11.94 35.29 -4.06
N PRO A 785 13.07 35.28 -4.78
CA PRO A 785 13.67 36.49 -5.31
C PRO A 785 12.79 37.19 -6.33
N ALA A 786 12.60 38.51 -6.19
CA ALA A 786 11.92 39.32 -7.20
C ALA A 786 12.67 40.65 -7.46
N PRO A 787 12.75 41.13 -8.71
CA PRO A 787 12.37 40.43 -9.95
C PRO A 787 13.32 39.27 -10.29
N VAL A 788 12.84 38.28 -11.05
CA VAL A 788 13.64 37.14 -11.54
C VAL A 788 14.23 37.50 -12.92
N PRO A 789 15.54 37.70 -13.07
CA PRO A 789 16.18 38.12 -14.32
C PRO A 789 16.49 36.91 -15.23
N LEU A 790 15.58 35.95 -15.32
CA LEU A 790 15.69 34.78 -16.20
C LEU A 790 14.54 34.78 -17.22
N PRO A 791 14.71 34.15 -18.40
CA PRO A 791 13.61 33.95 -19.34
C PRO A 791 12.48 33.14 -18.72
N LEU A 792 11.26 33.70 -18.74
CA LEU A 792 10.04 33.01 -18.33
C LEU A 792 9.63 32.03 -19.44
N MET A 793 9.48 30.75 -19.10
CA MET A 793 9.05 29.69 -20.01
C MET A 793 7.56 29.39 -19.88
N PHE A 794 7.06 29.37 -18.65
CA PHE A 794 5.68 28.98 -18.35
C PHE A 794 5.21 29.66 -17.06
N GLU A 795 3.93 29.98 -16.97
CA GLU A 795 3.31 30.46 -15.75
C GLU A 795 1.86 29.96 -15.66
N ASN A 796 1.47 29.48 -14.48
CA ASN A 796 0.08 29.25 -14.11
C ASN A 796 -0.24 29.95 -12.78
N ALA A 797 -1.41 29.71 -12.18
CA ALA A 797 -1.82 30.42 -10.96
C ALA A 797 -0.86 30.21 -9.77
N ALA A 798 -0.26 29.02 -9.64
CA ALA A 798 0.56 28.66 -8.48
C ALA A 798 2.07 28.71 -8.76
N TYR A 799 2.49 28.50 -10.01
CA TYR A 799 3.88 28.29 -10.38
C TYR A 799 4.33 29.13 -11.59
N ALA A 800 5.60 29.52 -11.58
CA ALA A 800 6.31 30.09 -12.73
C ALA A 800 7.58 29.28 -13.00
N VAL A 801 7.93 29.09 -14.26
CA VAL A 801 9.10 28.31 -14.70
C VAL A 801 10.03 29.21 -15.49
N TYR A 802 11.30 29.20 -15.11
CA TYR A 802 12.35 29.95 -15.77
C TYR A 802 13.48 29.02 -16.23
N SER A 803 14.14 29.38 -17.33
CA SER A 803 15.36 28.69 -17.79
C SER A 803 16.61 29.42 -17.29
N PHE A 804 17.60 28.66 -16.81
CA PHE A 804 18.96 29.17 -16.67
C PHE A 804 19.67 29.17 -18.05
N PRO A 805 20.65 30.07 -18.25
CA PRO A 805 21.41 30.16 -19.50
C PRO A 805 22.39 28.99 -19.73
#